data_AF-A0A2E2SSP4-F1
#
_entry.id   AF-A0A2E2SSP4-F1
#
_cell.length_a   1.000
_cell.length_b   1.000
_cell.length_c   1.000
_cell.angle_alpha   90.00
_cell.angle_beta   90.00
_cell.angle_gamma   90.00
#
_symmetry.space_group_name_H-M   'P 1'
#
loop_
_entity.id
_entity.type
_entity.pdbx_description
1 polymer ?
#
loop_
_entity_poly.entity_id
_entity_poly.type
_entity_poly.pdbx_seq_one_letter_code
_entity_poly.pdbx_strand_id
1 'polypeptide(L)'
;MCSYDGEVVEYTDPAFQNDNDPVDPARRNVTAVEAGVAPYANFFGKEGNDWQVDPLDFFSLGIEGELVYEFTDKVAVDQPGADIAIWEITGGAADQQTDESADVYVSADGDMFYMVGSITGDGTVDISGAPIPFAKFVKLVDTSLGVQGNNGDGFDLDAITIIDGACQDFSKIVAHKIVCTDEADLPNWGSGGPTIDADTAADWVAEHKSCDFARGWEFQWGPQSSYDPGDTLIGEADDPWTTFGPTDGEGMTMTLVTEEMIGDSAHLWFREVLQEGYIPFTHEGEGNKNIDEYTAEVYCQTDVLNYDNYDRIDNVDIDETYYCVAWNHEAPDPLVCDPEVNLLENPSFEEPVVETQQGWDIFETGTPGLAWLTEWIYDGPGIGWLELHRSVNGWASSDGAQHAELDGDWQGPGSGGNEPASVAISQIVPTIPGEQYTLMWDFSPRPDTSEIENDLVVFVNGDDIANNSAAGGSDVDWQSDSYSFEAEAPVTAISFADAGRPNSVGTFLDNVGLYCMPQPEQCELQVVSDANTVVVENNDYATSTYEHPNWTADIDDATWIWDSYYVVDPEVDTTRTFRETFEIATPTSGTLDVAADNGYLVYLNGSLVADRSLPTYENNFQSHTQKTYDVTSFLVDGENELEIIVTNKGVEGSNNRSNPAGVLYRLVAEGADVEGSCEVTTEPEPEEPPLETHIITGYKWEDTDGDGEWDQGEPGIEGWTIFLDDEATTTSTTTDETGRYSFEVEAGWYEVYEEQREGWTQTAPTSSYTLVSEVVDNGNGSYGSCTYHFYEDDVLYTRATSQETIGLYNPKECNFGNQPDEEDDPEEENGGGGGGSSTHVDRPTPQVLGASTAVCPFLRDYMQIGWDNNPWEVIKLQLFLSMVMGYDNPITGIFDRATDLNVKRFQNTFHAEVLTPWFDAQIVPHREPTGFVYKTTKWKINDIVCPGDPFPSFEGEDLTRNVDID
;
A
#
# COMPACT_ATOMS: atom_id res chain seq x y z
N MET A 1 46.13 -7.27 7.57
CA MET A 1 45.71 -8.68 7.57
C MET A 1 45.49 -9.04 9.03
N CYS A 2 44.39 -8.52 9.55
CA CYS A 2 44.07 -8.44 10.97
C CYS A 2 42.92 -9.38 11.36
N SER A 3 42.10 -9.76 10.39
CA SER A 3 41.24 -10.95 10.39
C SER A 3 41.69 -11.92 9.29
N TYR A 4 41.58 -13.21 9.60
CA TYR A 4 41.49 -14.33 8.66
C TYR A 4 40.35 -15.29 9.07
N ASP A 5 39.67 -15.04 10.20
CA ASP A 5 38.76 -15.98 10.83
C ASP A 5 37.34 -15.74 10.27
N GLY A 6 37.03 -16.44 9.18
CA GLY A 6 35.73 -16.37 8.49
C GLY A 6 35.29 -17.73 7.93
N GLU A 7 34.05 -17.79 7.45
CA GLU A 7 33.47 -19.01 6.89
C GLU A 7 32.65 -18.75 5.61
N VAL A 8 32.54 -19.77 4.76
CA VAL A 8 31.75 -19.72 3.52
C VAL A 8 30.31 -20.06 3.85
N VAL A 9 29.44 -19.05 3.85
CA VAL A 9 28.02 -19.17 4.23
C VAL A 9 27.14 -19.62 3.05
N GLU A 10 27.49 -19.24 1.82
CA GLU A 10 26.81 -19.66 0.60
C GLU A 10 27.83 -19.87 -0.54
N TYR A 11 27.55 -20.81 -1.44
CA TYR A 11 28.23 -20.95 -2.73
C TYR A 11 27.32 -21.70 -3.72
N THR A 12 27.44 -21.42 -5.01
CA THR A 12 26.73 -22.19 -6.05
C THR A 12 27.50 -23.45 -6.45
N ASP A 13 26.75 -24.51 -6.81
CA ASP A 13 27.31 -25.65 -7.55
C ASP A 13 26.88 -25.55 -9.03
N PRO A 14 27.61 -24.80 -9.87
CA PRO A 14 27.44 -24.89 -11.31
C PRO A 14 27.87 -26.29 -11.77
N ALA A 15 26.89 -27.11 -12.12
CA ALA A 15 27.06 -28.54 -12.38
C ALA A 15 27.64 -28.88 -13.77
N PHE A 16 28.59 -28.07 -14.26
CA PHE A 16 29.12 -28.17 -15.63
C PHE A 16 30.65 -28.37 -15.72
N GLN A 17 31.12 -28.59 -16.95
CA GLN A 17 32.32 -29.36 -17.27
C GLN A 17 33.20 -28.60 -18.26
N ASN A 18 34.52 -28.58 -18.06
CA ASN A 18 35.43 -28.14 -19.11
C ASN A 18 35.58 -29.24 -20.17
N ASP A 19 35.01 -29.01 -21.37
CA ASP A 19 35.02 -29.92 -22.51
C ASP A 19 34.66 -31.39 -22.17
N ASN A 20 33.73 -31.58 -21.22
CA ASN A 20 33.22 -32.84 -20.65
C ASN A 20 34.05 -33.50 -19.52
N ASP A 21 35.15 -32.90 -19.03
CA ASP A 21 35.77 -33.30 -17.75
C ASP A 21 35.22 -32.41 -16.59
N PRO A 22 34.82 -32.98 -15.44
CA PRO A 22 34.37 -32.23 -14.28
C PRO A 22 35.53 -31.68 -13.45
N VAL A 23 35.31 -30.55 -12.78
CA VAL A 23 36.22 -30.04 -11.72
C VAL A 23 36.38 -31.11 -10.63
N ASP A 24 37.60 -31.28 -10.10
CA ASP A 24 37.86 -32.27 -9.05
C ASP A 24 37.11 -31.86 -7.76
N PRO A 25 36.21 -32.70 -7.21
CA PRO A 25 35.45 -32.37 -6.00
C PRO A 25 36.30 -32.07 -4.77
N ALA A 26 37.59 -32.40 -4.75
CA ALA A 26 38.52 -31.97 -3.70
C ALA A 26 38.66 -30.43 -3.62
N ARG A 27 38.60 -29.74 -4.76
CA ARG A 27 38.75 -28.27 -4.90
C ARG A 27 37.48 -27.48 -4.59
N ARG A 28 36.39 -28.15 -4.18
CA ARG A 28 35.16 -27.51 -3.68
C ARG A 28 35.02 -27.66 -2.15
N ASN A 29 36.15 -27.86 -1.48
CA ASN A 29 36.20 -27.97 -0.03
C ASN A 29 36.34 -26.58 0.60
N VAL A 30 35.23 -26.00 1.08
CA VAL A 30 35.20 -24.64 1.67
C VAL A 30 36.22 -24.44 2.80
N THR A 31 36.58 -25.51 3.52
CA THR A 31 37.63 -25.48 4.56
C THR A 31 39.05 -25.26 4.02
N ALA A 32 39.22 -25.06 2.72
CA ALA A 32 40.44 -24.50 2.14
C ALA A 32 40.53 -22.99 2.43
N VAL A 33 39.43 -22.25 2.20
CA VAL A 33 39.35 -20.80 2.43
C VAL A 33 39.49 -20.48 3.93
N GLU A 34 38.79 -21.24 4.77
CA GLU A 34 38.91 -21.21 6.25
C GLU A 34 40.33 -21.50 6.77
N ALA A 35 41.21 -22.06 5.93
CA ALA A 35 42.57 -22.47 6.28
C ALA A 35 43.68 -21.77 5.48
N GLY A 36 43.31 -20.82 4.61
CA GLY A 36 44.24 -20.07 3.75
C GLY A 36 45.10 -19.09 4.55
N VAL A 37 46.39 -19.40 4.72
CA VAL A 37 47.34 -18.57 5.47
C VAL A 37 48.49 -18.10 4.58
N ALA A 38 48.15 -17.39 3.51
CA ALA A 38 49.09 -16.73 2.61
C ALA A 38 49.96 -15.70 3.36
N PRO A 39 51.29 -15.91 3.49
CA PRO A 39 52.13 -14.96 4.20
C PRO A 39 52.45 -13.75 3.29
N TYR A 40 52.02 -12.55 3.69
CA TYR A 40 52.18 -11.23 3.02
C TYR A 40 53.54 -10.95 2.33
N ALA A 41 54.61 -11.66 2.69
CA ALA A 41 55.90 -11.61 1.98
C ALA A 41 55.87 -12.19 0.55
N ASN A 42 54.81 -12.90 0.15
CA ASN A 42 54.66 -13.58 -1.14
C ASN A 42 53.93 -12.75 -2.22
N PHE A 43 53.29 -11.63 -1.87
CA PHE A 43 52.60 -10.73 -2.79
C PHE A 43 53.51 -10.41 -4.00
N PHE A 44 52.96 -10.51 -5.22
CA PHE A 44 53.70 -10.64 -6.50
C PHE A 44 54.36 -12.01 -6.78
N GLY A 45 53.58 -13.10 -6.65
CA GLY A 45 53.71 -14.34 -7.42
C GLY A 45 55.07 -15.05 -7.34
N LYS A 46 55.36 -15.72 -6.22
CA LYS A 46 56.65 -16.42 -6.00
C LYS A 46 56.61 -17.79 -5.33
N GLU A 47 55.61 -18.60 -5.62
CA GLU A 47 55.78 -20.05 -5.46
C GLU A 47 56.66 -20.69 -6.55
N GLY A 48 57.31 -21.80 -6.17
CA GLY A 48 58.64 -22.17 -6.68
C GLY A 48 58.72 -23.20 -7.82
N ASN A 49 57.73 -23.25 -8.73
CA ASN A 49 57.65 -24.25 -9.82
C ASN A 49 57.60 -25.73 -9.36
N ASP A 50 57.21 -26.04 -8.11
CA ASP A 50 57.00 -27.43 -7.67
C ASP A 50 55.50 -27.76 -7.80
N TRP A 51 55.12 -28.54 -8.81
CA TRP A 51 53.73 -28.83 -9.19
C TRP A 51 53.12 -29.91 -8.26
N GLN A 52 53.14 -29.62 -6.96
CA GLN A 52 52.71 -30.48 -5.85
C GLN A 52 51.98 -29.66 -4.75
N VAL A 53 51.18 -28.66 -5.13
CA VAL A 53 50.08 -28.16 -4.26
C VAL A 53 49.13 -29.32 -3.96
N ASP A 54 48.61 -29.40 -2.73
CA ASP A 54 47.59 -30.37 -2.37
C ASP A 54 46.24 -29.84 -2.91
N PRO A 55 45.39 -30.65 -3.57
CA PRO A 55 44.07 -30.21 -4.05
C PRO A 55 43.06 -29.90 -2.93
N LEU A 56 43.55 -29.67 -1.70
CA LEU A 56 42.83 -29.19 -0.53
C LEU A 56 43.29 -27.78 -0.10
N ASP A 57 44.28 -27.19 -0.79
CA ASP A 57 44.91 -25.91 -0.43
C ASP A 57 44.17 -24.68 -1.00
N PHE A 58 43.10 -24.84 -1.80
CA PHE A 58 42.27 -23.74 -2.36
C PHE A 58 40.84 -24.17 -2.70
N PHE A 59 39.95 -23.20 -2.90
CA PHE A 59 38.57 -23.38 -3.38
C PHE A 59 38.41 -22.81 -4.80
N SER A 60 37.89 -23.62 -5.73
CA SER A 60 37.68 -23.23 -7.13
C SER A 60 36.21 -22.85 -7.35
N LEU A 61 35.93 -21.60 -7.77
CA LEU A 61 34.54 -21.13 -7.97
C LEU A 61 33.79 -21.94 -9.03
N GLY A 62 34.47 -22.39 -10.09
CA GLY A 62 33.82 -22.76 -11.35
C GLY A 62 33.66 -21.55 -12.28
N ILE A 63 33.59 -21.81 -13.58
CA ILE A 63 33.18 -20.79 -14.57
C ILE A 63 31.74 -20.35 -14.25
N GLU A 64 31.50 -19.04 -14.18
CA GLU A 64 30.22 -18.42 -13.78
C GLU A 64 29.74 -18.83 -12.37
N GLY A 65 30.63 -19.38 -11.53
CA GLY A 65 30.34 -19.76 -10.14
C GLY A 65 30.51 -18.60 -9.16
N GLU A 66 29.89 -18.71 -7.98
CA GLU A 66 29.92 -17.67 -6.95
C GLU A 66 30.01 -18.24 -5.52
N LEU A 67 30.50 -17.40 -4.61
CA LEU A 67 30.79 -17.72 -3.21
C LEU A 67 30.55 -16.49 -2.32
N VAL A 68 29.95 -16.68 -1.15
CA VAL A 68 29.74 -15.69 -0.09
C VAL A 68 30.53 -16.09 1.16
N TYR A 69 31.32 -15.17 1.68
CA TYR A 69 32.20 -15.35 2.84
C TYR A 69 31.88 -14.34 3.94
N GLU A 70 31.63 -14.80 5.16
CA GLU A 70 31.47 -13.94 6.35
C GLU A 70 32.81 -13.80 7.08
N PHE A 71 33.21 -12.57 7.41
CA PHE A 71 34.25 -12.34 8.43
C PHE A 71 33.65 -12.55 9.82
N THR A 72 33.88 -13.70 10.46
CA THR A 72 33.21 -14.02 11.73
C THR A 72 33.70 -13.16 12.91
N ASP A 73 34.98 -12.78 12.93
CA ASP A 73 35.65 -12.14 14.08
C ASP A 73 35.76 -10.60 14.02
N LYS A 74 35.62 -9.97 12.85
CA LYS A 74 35.73 -8.52 12.62
C LYS A 74 34.71 -8.02 11.60
N VAL A 75 34.68 -6.71 11.39
CA VAL A 75 34.16 -6.08 10.17
C VAL A 75 35.25 -5.23 9.50
N ALA A 76 35.13 -5.01 8.19
CA ALA A 76 35.99 -4.08 7.44
C ALA A 76 35.29 -2.72 7.30
N VAL A 77 35.89 -1.64 7.76
CA VAL A 77 35.43 -0.25 7.54
C VAL A 77 36.19 0.42 6.41
N ASP A 78 35.58 1.40 5.75
CA ASP A 78 36.26 2.25 4.76
C ASP A 78 37.48 2.96 5.38
N GLN A 79 38.63 2.88 4.72
CA GLN A 79 39.83 3.64 5.03
C GLN A 79 40.49 4.19 3.74
N PRO A 80 41.44 5.14 3.83
CA PRO A 80 42.05 5.74 2.63
C PRO A 80 42.90 4.79 1.76
N GLY A 81 42.25 4.04 0.87
CA GLY A 81 42.80 3.02 -0.02
C GLY A 81 42.28 1.62 0.33
N ALA A 82 42.61 0.62 -0.49
CA ALA A 82 42.05 -0.73 -0.36
C ALA A 82 42.04 -1.35 1.06
N ASP A 83 40.90 -1.96 1.40
CA ASP A 83 40.50 -2.44 2.73
C ASP A 83 40.44 -3.97 2.81
N ILE A 84 40.15 -4.64 1.69
CA ILE A 84 40.01 -6.10 1.60
C ILE A 84 41.02 -6.63 0.57
N ALA A 85 41.70 -7.73 0.92
CA ALA A 85 42.60 -8.46 0.03
C ALA A 85 42.09 -9.90 -0.20
N ILE A 86 42.15 -10.32 -1.46
CA ILE A 86 41.68 -11.61 -1.96
C ILE A 86 42.88 -12.30 -2.63
N TRP A 87 43.10 -13.56 -2.30
CA TRP A 87 44.30 -14.32 -2.64
C TRP A 87 43.97 -15.49 -3.57
N GLU A 88 44.83 -15.78 -4.54
CA GLU A 88 44.56 -16.74 -5.63
C GLU A 88 45.77 -17.67 -5.87
N ILE A 89 45.55 -18.98 -6.06
CA ILE A 89 46.64 -19.96 -6.21
C ILE A 89 46.92 -20.32 -7.68
N THR A 90 47.55 -19.40 -8.43
CA THR A 90 47.82 -19.65 -9.85
C THR A 90 48.88 -20.73 -10.03
N GLY A 91 48.47 -21.96 -10.29
CA GLY A 91 49.37 -23.10 -10.57
C GLY A 91 50.15 -22.99 -11.90
N GLY A 92 49.88 -21.96 -12.70
CA GLY A 92 50.36 -21.80 -14.08
C GLY A 92 51.78 -21.23 -14.24
N ALA A 93 52.17 -21.07 -15.50
CA ALA A 93 53.32 -20.24 -15.87
C ALA A 93 52.91 -18.75 -15.93
N ALA A 94 53.87 -17.83 -15.74
CA ALA A 94 53.63 -16.38 -15.73
C ALA A 94 53.18 -15.75 -17.07
N ASP A 95 52.97 -16.57 -18.10
CA ASP A 95 52.30 -16.25 -19.36
C ASP A 95 50.90 -16.88 -19.49
N GLN A 96 50.34 -17.37 -18.38
CA GLN A 96 48.96 -17.89 -18.24
C GLN A 96 48.19 -17.26 -17.04
N GLN A 97 48.85 -16.46 -16.18
CA GLN A 97 48.25 -15.76 -15.03
C GLN A 97 47.45 -14.50 -15.40
N THR A 98 46.67 -14.53 -16.49
CA THR A 98 46.06 -13.32 -17.09
C THR A 98 44.57 -13.40 -17.36
N ASP A 99 43.97 -14.58 -17.20
CA ASP A 99 42.66 -14.91 -17.77
C ASP A 99 41.62 -15.34 -16.70
N GLU A 100 42.05 -15.55 -15.44
CA GLU A 100 41.21 -15.90 -14.28
C GLU A 100 40.88 -14.64 -13.45
N SER A 101 39.59 -14.31 -13.35
CA SER A 101 39.09 -13.05 -12.77
C SER A 101 37.80 -13.26 -11.98
N ALA A 102 37.54 -12.37 -11.02
CA ALA A 102 36.28 -12.34 -10.27
C ALA A 102 35.80 -10.89 -10.06
N ASP A 103 34.48 -10.70 -10.11
CA ASP A 103 33.81 -9.49 -9.64
C ASP A 103 33.55 -9.61 -8.13
N VAL A 104 33.75 -8.51 -7.40
CA VAL A 104 33.80 -8.46 -5.94
C VAL A 104 32.72 -7.54 -5.41
N TYR A 105 31.91 -8.09 -4.51
CA TYR A 105 30.80 -7.41 -3.85
C TYR A 105 30.95 -7.49 -2.33
N VAL A 106 30.41 -6.51 -1.62
CA VAL A 106 30.40 -6.47 -0.14
C VAL A 106 28.99 -6.21 0.39
N SER A 107 28.73 -6.68 1.62
CA SER A 107 27.46 -6.50 2.32
C SER A 107 27.71 -6.34 3.83
N ALA A 108 26.81 -5.63 4.52
CA ALA A 108 26.78 -5.50 5.98
C ALA A 108 25.85 -6.53 6.65
N ASP A 109 24.80 -6.98 5.94
CA ASP A 109 23.65 -7.74 6.45
C ASP A 109 23.64 -9.22 6.02
N GLY A 110 24.19 -9.52 4.84
CA GLY A 110 24.14 -10.84 4.20
C GLY A 110 23.23 -10.88 2.97
N ASP A 111 22.40 -9.85 2.75
CA ASP A 111 21.40 -9.79 1.67
C ASP A 111 21.72 -8.70 0.62
N MET A 112 22.09 -7.49 1.07
CA MET A 112 22.34 -6.32 0.25
C MET A 112 23.81 -6.25 -0.18
N PHE A 113 24.11 -6.84 -1.34
CA PHE A 113 25.46 -6.82 -1.92
C PHE A 113 25.68 -5.65 -2.89
N TYR A 114 26.80 -4.96 -2.72
CA TYR A 114 27.24 -3.82 -3.53
C TYR A 114 28.60 -4.11 -4.20
N MET A 115 28.71 -3.88 -5.51
CA MET A 115 29.95 -4.11 -6.25
C MET A 115 31.02 -3.07 -5.91
N VAL A 116 32.19 -3.51 -5.42
CA VAL A 116 33.33 -2.63 -5.08
C VAL A 116 34.53 -2.80 -6.01
N GLY A 117 34.52 -3.78 -6.91
CA GLY A 117 35.50 -3.86 -7.98
C GLY A 117 35.57 -5.22 -8.69
N SER A 118 36.60 -5.38 -9.51
CA SER A 118 36.95 -6.63 -10.19
C SER A 118 38.44 -6.90 -10.00
N ILE A 119 38.82 -8.18 -9.86
CA ILE A 119 40.20 -8.64 -9.65
C ILE A 119 40.60 -9.69 -10.69
N THR A 120 41.92 -9.87 -10.89
CA THR A 120 42.51 -10.89 -11.77
C THR A 120 43.74 -11.45 -11.07
N GLY A 121 43.67 -12.71 -10.64
CA GLY A 121 44.60 -13.27 -9.64
C GLY A 121 44.54 -12.53 -8.28
N ASP A 122 45.65 -12.55 -7.53
CA ASP A 122 45.88 -11.76 -6.30
C ASP A 122 45.34 -10.31 -6.43
N GLY A 123 44.37 -9.94 -5.61
CA GLY A 123 43.61 -8.69 -5.74
C GLY A 123 43.36 -7.95 -4.42
N THR A 124 42.99 -6.68 -4.53
CA THR A 124 42.57 -5.85 -3.38
C THR A 124 41.46 -4.89 -3.81
N VAL A 125 40.42 -4.73 -3.00
CA VAL A 125 39.31 -3.79 -3.22
C VAL A 125 39.22 -2.76 -2.10
N ASP A 126 38.61 -1.63 -2.43
CA ASP A 126 38.46 -0.40 -1.65
C ASP A 126 36.94 -0.21 -1.46
N ILE A 127 36.44 -0.22 -0.23
CA ILE A 127 34.98 -0.33 0.02
C ILE A 127 34.26 1.01 0.01
N SER A 128 34.95 2.12 -0.23
CA SER A 128 34.39 3.48 -0.31
C SER A 128 33.31 3.68 -1.38
N GLY A 129 33.14 2.73 -2.31
CA GLY A 129 32.07 2.69 -3.31
C GLY A 129 30.80 1.95 -2.89
N ALA A 130 30.71 1.42 -1.66
CA ALA A 130 29.50 0.79 -1.14
C ALA A 130 28.81 1.70 -0.10
N PRO A 131 27.49 1.95 -0.19
CA PRO A 131 26.73 2.75 0.78
C PRO A 131 26.41 1.95 2.05
N ILE A 132 27.42 1.30 2.63
CA ILE A 132 27.36 0.52 3.88
C ILE A 132 28.44 1.04 4.84
N PRO A 133 28.19 1.08 6.16
CA PRO A 133 29.17 1.64 7.10
C PRO A 133 30.33 0.68 7.40
N PHE A 134 30.17 -0.61 7.08
CA PHE A 134 31.19 -1.63 7.10
C PHE A 134 30.81 -2.79 6.17
N ALA A 135 31.78 -3.57 5.73
CA ALA A 135 31.60 -4.87 5.10
C ALA A 135 31.79 -6.00 6.15
N LYS A 136 30.76 -6.83 6.30
CA LYS A 136 30.74 -8.05 7.11
C LYS A 136 30.86 -9.30 6.23
N PHE A 137 30.26 -9.24 5.04
CA PHE A 137 30.28 -10.30 4.03
C PHE A 137 30.99 -9.83 2.76
N VAL A 138 31.64 -10.77 2.06
CA VAL A 138 32.22 -10.59 0.73
C VAL A 138 31.66 -11.65 -0.20
N LYS A 139 31.08 -11.23 -1.33
CA LYS A 139 30.62 -12.12 -2.40
C LYS A 139 31.56 -12.01 -3.61
N LEU A 140 32.01 -13.15 -4.12
CA LEU A 140 32.79 -13.27 -5.35
C LEU A 140 31.97 -13.94 -6.43
N VAL A 141 32.06 -13.44 -7.66
CA VAL A 141 31.43 -14.03 -8.86
C VAL A 141 32.50 -14.20 -9.93
N ASP A 142 32.67 -15.41 -10.47
CA ASP A 142 33.66 -15.69 -11.52
C ASP A 142 33.35 -14.94 -12.82
N THR A 143 34.37 -14.26 -13.37
CA THR A 143 34.31 -13.55 -14.66
C THR A 143 35.40 -14.03 -15.63
N SER A 144 35.87 -15.26 -15.44
CA SER A 144 37.05 -15.82 -16.12
C SER A 144 36.78 -16.14 -17.60
N LEU A 145 37.51 -15.46 -18.51
CA LEU A 145 37.27 -15.57 -19.95
C LEU A 145 37.91 -16.85 -20.53
N GLY A 146 37.09 -17.90 -20.62
CA GLY A 146 37.49 -19.30 -20.76
C GLY A 146 38.68 -19.70 -21.66
N VAL A 147 39.55 -20.50 -21.03
CA VAL A 147 40.41 -21.56 -21.63
C VAL A 147 41.61 -21.12 -22.50
N GLN A 148 42.62 -20.52 -21.86
CA GLN A 148 44.03 -20.67 -22.28
C GLN A 148 44.98 -21.17 -21.16
N GLY A 149 44.45 -21.79 -20.10
CA GLY A 149 45.20 -22.23 -18.92
C GLY A 149 45.58 -23.72 -18.85
N ASN A 150 44.81 -24.62 -19.49
CA ASN A 150 44.92 -26.08 -19.33
C ASN A 150 44.40 -26.62 -17.98
N ASN A 151 43.31 -26.02 -17.45
CA ASN A 151 42.15 -26.80 -16.93
C ASN A 151 40.81 -26.03 -16.83
N GLY A 152 40.78 -24.69 -16.94
CA GLY A 152 39.53 -23.93 -17.16
C GLY A 152 38.55 -24.01 -15.98
N ASP A 153 39.11 -23.85 -14.79
CA ASP A 153 38.53 -24.19 -13.50
C ASP A 153 37.63 -23.07 -12.94
N GLY A 154 37.85 -21.82 -13.36
CA GLY A 154 37.33 -20.60 -12.73
C GLY A 154 38.36 -20.00 -11.78
N PHE A 155 37.98 -18.98 -11.01
CA PHE A 155 38.85 -18.35 -10.02
C PHE A 155 39.20 -19.31 -8.86
N ASP A 156 40.50 -19.57 -8.64
CA ASP A 156 41.04 -20.51 -7.64
C ASP A 156 41.46 -19.77 -6.33
N LEU A 157 40.48 -19.56 -5.44
CA LEU A 157 40.58 -18.79 -4.19
C LEU A 157 41.39 -19.49 -3.07
N ASP A 158 42.40 -18.81 -2.53
CA ASP A 158 43.15 -19.19 -1.30
C ASP A 158 42.43 -18.63 -0.05
N ALA A 159 42.21 -17.31 0.01
CA ALA A 159 41.69 -16.63 1.18
C ALA A 159 41.05 -15.27 0.88
N ILE A 160 40.16 -14.81 1.76
CA ILE A 160 39.60 -13.44 1.78
C ILE A 160 39.94 -12.82 3.15
N THR A 161 40.49 -11.60 3.18
CA THR A 161 41.17 -11.07 4.37
C THR A 161 41.10 -9.55 4.49
N ILE A 162 40.96 -9.02 5.72
CA ILE A 162 40.86 -7.57 5.98
C ILE A 162 42.25 -6.94 6.20
N ILE A 163 42.52 -5.80 5.56
CA ILE A 163 43.79 -5.06 5.59
C ILE A 163 43.97 -4.35 6.95
N ASP A 164 45.23 -4.21 7.38
CA ASP A 164 45.64 -3.89 8.78
C ASP A 164 45.10 -2.57 9.37
N GLY A 165 44.53 -1.69 8.55
CA GLY A 165 43.89 -0.44 8.98
C GLY A 165 42.36 -0.50 9.00
N ALA A 166 41.76 -1.45 8.29
CA ALA A 166 40.32 -1.51 8.04
C ALA A 166 39.56 -2.44 9.00
N CYS A 167 40.23 -3.33 9.76
CA CYS A 167 39.52 -4.10 10.79
C CYS A 167 39.00 -3.19 11.90
N GLN A 168 37.72 -3.30 12.22
CA GLN A 168 37.20 -2.95 13.53
C GLN A 168 36.57 -4.17 14.22
N ASP A 169 36.70 -4.16 15.54
CA ASP A 169 35.88 -4.97 16.44
C ASP A 169 34.46 -4.39 16.52
N PHE A 170 33.48 -5.22 16.86
CA PHE A 170 32.07 -4.85 16.88
C PHE A 170 31.33 -5.45 18.08
N SER A 171 30.23 -4.82 18.47
CA SER A 171 29.23 -5.37 19.40
C SER A 171 27.90 -5.52 18.70
N LYS A 172 27.08 -6.46 19.18
CA LYS A 172 25.76 -6.75 18.63
C LYS A 172 24.66 -6.03 19.42
N ILE A 173 23.69 -5.46 18.73
CA ILE A 173 22.41 -5.03 19.29
C ILE A 173 21.34 -5.95 18.71
N VAL A 174 20.60 -6.64 19.56
CA VAL A 174 19.48 -7.52 19.21
C VAL A 174 18.18 -6.88 19.69
N ALA A 175 17.25 -6.67 18.79
CA ALA A 175 15.92 -6.13 19.08
C ALA A 175 14.86 -7.22 18.88
N HIS A 176 13.85 -7.25 19.74
CA HIS A 176 12.63 -8.03 19.51
C HIS A 176 11.41 -7.13 19.46
N LYS A 177 10.44 -7.48 18.61
CA LYS A 177 9.10 -6.90 18.61
C LYS A 177 8.06 -7.91 19.11
N ILE A 178 7.29 -7.47 20.09
CA ILE A 178 6.11 -8.16 20.61
C ILE A 178 4.87 -7.27 20.37
N VAL A 179 3.76 -7.88 19.97
CA VAL A 179 2.44 -7.23 19.91
C VAL A 179 1.46 -8.04 20.74
N CYS A 180 0.65 -7.37 21.57
CA CYS A 180 -0.28 -8.00 22.50
C CYS A 180 -1.74 -7.59 22.21
N THR A 181 -2.66 -8.56 22.15
CA THR A 181 -4.11 -8.31 21.94
C THR A 181 -4.88 -7.90 23.21
N ASP A 182 -4.19 -7.74 24.34
CA ASP A 182 -4.73 -7.32 25.65
C ASP A 182 -3.62 -6.45 26.27
N GLU A 183 -3.91 -5.17 26.52
CA GLU A 183 -2.93 -4.24 27.09
C GLU A 183 -2.45 -4.67 28.47
N ALA A 184 -3.28 -5.38 29.26
CA ALA A 184 -2.92 -5.75 30.62
C ALA A 184 -1.78 -6.79 30.72
N ASP A 185 -1.32 -7.32 29.58
CA ASP A 185 -0.14 -8.19 29.41
C ASP A 185 1.12 -7.40 28.92
N LEU A 186 1.07 -6.06 28.81
CA LEU A 186 2.26 -5.20 28.62
C LEU A 186 3.05 -5.03 29.94
N PRO A 187 4.39 -4.90 29.89
CA PRO A 187 5.24 -5.01 31.07
C PRO A 187 4.97 -3.97 32.17
N ASN A 188 4.56 -2.77 31.80
CA ASN A 188 4.23 -1.65 32.68
C ASN A 188 5.38 -1.29 33.65
N TRP A 189 6.59 -1.16 33.09
CA TRP A 189 7.86 -1.14 33.83
C TRP A 189 8.46 0.24 34.07
N GLY A 190 7.95 1.32 33.47
CA GLY A 190 8.61 2.63 33.40
C GLY A 190 8.98 3.35 34.71
N SER A 191 8.77 2.74 35.88
CA SER A 191 9.36 3.15 37.17
C SER A 191 10.58 2.32 37.62
N GLY A 192 11.05 1.38 36.79
CA GLY A 192 12.20 0.50 36.98
C GLY A 192 11.87 -0.99 36.89
N GLY A 193 12.09 -1.60 35.72
CA GLY A 193 11.92 -3.04 35.46
C GLY A 193 13.18 -3.92 35.66
N PRO A 194 13.16 -5.18 35.20
CA PRO A 194 14.33 -6.05 35.11
C PRO A 194 15.22 -5.68 33.91
N THR A 195 16.53 -5.95 34.01
CA THR A 195 17.48 -5.79 32.90
C THR A 195 17.07 -6.66 31.71
N ILE A 196 17.00 -6.08 30.51
CA ILE A 196 16.67 -6.78 29.27
C ILE A 196 17.86 -7.64 28.84
N ASP A 197 17.60 -8.91 28.55
CA ASP A 197 18.60 -9.90 28.17
C ASP A 197 18.09 -10.87 27.08
N ALA A 198 18.91 -11.89 26.76
CA ALA A 198 18.67 -12.86 25.69
C ALA A 198 17.41 -13.72 25.89
N ASP A 199 17.00 -13.97 27.12
CA ASP A 199 15.86 -14.83 27.45
C ASP A 199 14.56 -14.00 27.57
N THR A 200 14.66 -12.70 27.88
CA THR A 200 13.55 -11.78 28.24
C THR A 200 12.35 -11.83 27.28
N ALA A 201 12.56 -11.70 25.97
CA ALA A 201 11.46 -11.66 25.01
C ALA A 201 10.75 -13.03 24.85
N ALA A 202 11.53 -14.11 24.82
CA ALA A 202 11.02 -15.47 24.70
C ALA A 202 10.29 -15.94 25.96
N ASP A 203 10.77 -15.56 27.16
CA ASP A 203 10.06 -15.80 28.41
C ASP A 203 8.76 -14.96 28.48
N TRP A 204 8.74 -13.72 27.93
CA TRP A 204 7.52 -12.90 27.93
C TRP A 204 6.36 -13.54 27.14
N VAL A 205 6.62 -13.94 25.89
CA VAL A 205 5.66 -14.63 25.00
C VAL A 205 5.31 -16.04 25.53
N ALA A 206 6.18 -16.66 26.33
CA ALA A 206 5.89 -17.94 26.97
C ALA A 206 4.97 -17.83 28.21
N GLU A 207 4.95 -16.68 28.90
CA GLU A 207 4.12 -16.45 30.09
C GLU A 207 2.80 -15.70 29.79
N HIS A 208 2.80 -14.75 28.86
CA HIS A 208 1.66 -13.91 28.47
C HIS A 208 0.99 -14.42 27.18
N LYS A 209 -0.34 -14.34 27.09
CA LYS A 209 -1.11 -15.11 26.08
C LYS A 209 -1.82 -14.28 25.03
N SER A 210 -1.93 -12.98 25.26
CA SER A 210 -2.31 -12.03 24.22
C SER A 210 -1.11 -11.64 23.35
N CYS A 211 0.11 -11.85 23.85
CA CYS A 211 1.36 -11.41 23.24
C CYS A 211 1.98 -12.47 22.30
N ASP A 212 2.23 -12.08 21.06
CA ASP A 212 2.96 -12.87 20.05
C ASP A 212 4.11 -12.03 19.45
N PHE A 213 5.06 -12.71 18.80
CA PHE A 213 6.16 -12.08 18.08
C PHE A 213 5.69 -11.47 16.75
N ALA A 214 6.04 -10.21 16.48
CA ALA A 214 5.63 -9.51 15.25
C ALA A 214 6.79 -9.35 14.24
N ARG A 215 6.46 -9.62 12.98
CA ARG A 215 7.34 -9.51 11.79
C ARG A 215 7.33 -8.09 11.23
N GLY A 216 8.26 -7.79 10.33
CA GLY A 216 8.18 -6.57 9.49
C GLY A 216 8.55 -5.27 10.22
N TRP A 217 9.03 -5.35 11.47
CA TRP A 217 9.27 -4.18 12.29
C TRP A 217 10.70 -3.65 12.19
N GLU A 218 10.85 -2.34 12.04
CA GLU A 218 12.16 -1.69 12.03
C GLU A 218 12.45 -0.98 13.35
N PHE A 219 13.74 -0.80 13.63
CA PHE A 219 14.25 -0.11 14.81
C PHE A 219 15.31 0.91 14.38
N GLN A 220 15.55 1.92 15.19
CA GLN A 220 16.67 2.84 14.99
C GLN A 220 17.54 2.92 16.23
N TRP A 221 18.85 2.99 16.04
CA TRP A 221 19.79 3.39 17.07
C TRP A 221 20.47 4.71 16.69
N GLY A 222 21.07 5.40 17.66
CA GLY A 222 21.79 6.64 17.39
C GLY A 222 22.91 6.94 18.38
N PRO A 223 23.93 7.72 17.98
CA PRO A 223 25.00 8.15 18.87
C PRO A 223 24.45 9.07 19.98
N GLN A 224 25.20 9.30 21.06
CA GLN A 224 24.76 10.13 22.20
C GLN A 224 24.28 11.55 21.82
N SER A 225 24.64 12.05 20.63
CA SER A 225 24.22 13.34 20.06
C SER A 225 22.86 13.34 19.36
N SER A 226 22.16 12.20 19.22
CA SER A 226 20.80 12.17 18.67
C SER A 226 19.85 13.09 19.44
N TYR A 227 18.83 13.56 18.73
CA TYR A 227 17.68 14.22 19.32
C TYR A 227 16.59 13.18 19.59
N ASP A 228 15.83 13.41 20.66
CA ASP A 228 14.56 12.77 20.95
C ASP A 228 13.55 13.15 19.84
N PRO A 229 13.05 12.20 19.02
CA PRO A 229 12.08 12.48 17.96
C PRO A 229 10.66 12.69 18.49
N GLY A 230 10.40 12.30 19.74
CA GLY A 230 9.11 12.36 20.41
C GLY A 230 8.26 11.09 20.27
N ASP A 231 7.51 10.83 21.34
CA ASP A 231 6.62 9.69 21.59
C ASP A 231 5.47 9.49 20.57
N THR A 232 5.29 10.42 19.64
CA THR A 232 4.25 10.37 18.60
C THR A 232 4.82 10.38 17.18
N LEU A 233 6.13 10.20 16.98
CA LEU A 233 6.70 10.11 15.64
C LEU A 233 6.50 8.69 15.08
N ILE A 234 5.55 8.59 14.15
CA ILE A 234 5.35 7.42 13.30
C ILE A 234 6.39 7.45 12.16
N GLY A 235 7.00 6.31 11.85
CA GLY A 235 8.05 6.18 10.84
C GLY A 235 9.48 6.49 11.32
N GLU A 236 10.42 6.51 10.38
CA GLU A 236 11.84 6.79 10.61
C GLU A 236 12.07 8.23 11.11
N ALA A 237 13.02 8.42 12.02
CA ALA A 237 13.59 9.73 12.34
C ALA A 237 14.81 10.00 11.44
N ASP A 238 15.03 11.28 11.12
CA ASP A 238 16.16 11.78 10.31
C ASP A 238 17.54 11.60 11.00
N ASP A 239 18.61 11.93 10.28
CA ASP A 239 20.00 12.02 10.78
C ASP A 239 20.09 12.72 12.16
N PRO A 240 20.76 12.13 13.17
CA PRO A 240 21.75 11.05 13.06
C PRO A 240 21.25 9.65 13.46
N TRP A 241 19.96 9.35 13.26
CA TRP A 241 19.41 8.01 13.51
C TRP A 241 19.78 7.01 12.41
N THR A 242 20.06 5.75 12.80
CA THR A 242 20.43 4.66 11.90
C THR A 242 19.43 3.51 12.02
N THR A 243 18.67 3.27 10.95
CA THR A 243 17.60 2.26 10.87
C THR A 243 18.15 0.87 10.56
N PHE A 244 17.56 -0.15 11.17
CA PHE A 244 17.82 -1.56 10.92
C PHE A 244 16.56 -2.40 11.16
N GLY A 245 16.46 -3.52 10.44
CA GLY A 245 15.24 -4.32 10.36
C GLY A 245 15.12 -4.95 8.96
N PRO A 246 13.95 -5.53 8.62
CA PRO A 246 12.80 -5.74 9.50
C PRO A 246 13.04 -6.84 10.55
N THR A 247 12.05 -7.09 11.42
CA THR A 247 11.98 -8.27 12.29
C THR A 247 11.57 -9.53 11.55
N ASP A 248 12.23 -10.62 11.91
CA ASP A 248 12.06 -11.94 11.34
C ASP A 248 10.87 -12.72 11.92
N GLY A 249 10.79 -14.01 11.58
CA GLY A 249 9.72 -14.89 12.01
C GLY A 249 9.65 -15.24 13.49
N GLU A 250 10.69 -14.93 14.28
CA GLU A 250 10.74 -15.02 15.75
C GLU A 250 10.70 -13.62 16.37
N GLY A 251 10.28 -12.61 15.59
CA GLY A 251 10.17 -11.21 16.01
C GLY A 251 11.53 -10.54 16.25
N MET A 252 12.64 -11.17 15.85
CA MET A 252 14.00 -10.71 16.11
C MET A 252 14.55 -9.90 14.93
N THR A 253 15.33 -8.87 15.21
CA THR A 253 16.29 -8.31 14.26
C THR A 253 17.56 -7.88 14.98
N MET A 254 18.67 -7.67 14.25
CA MET A 254 19.94 -7.27 14.87
C MET A 254 20.78 -6.37 13.98
N THR A 255 21.66 -5.59 14.62
CA THR A 255 22.66 -4.75 13.97
C THR A 255 24.01 -4.83 14.69
N LEU A 256 25.07 -4.39 14.02
CA LEU A 256 26.43 -4.34 14.55
C LEU A 256 26.87 -2.89 14.74
N VAL A 257 27.49 -2.58 15.88
CA VAL A 257 28.07 -1.26 16.17
C VAL A 257 29.56 -1.38 16.45
N THR A 258 30.37 -0.52 15.84
CA THR A 258 31.85 -0.55 15.96
C THR A 258 32.37 0.51 16.94
N GLU A 259 33.65 0.43 17.33
CA GLU A 259 34.29 1.44 18.21
C GLU A 259 34.20 2.86 17.61
N GLU A 260 34.24 3.01 16.28
CA GLU A 260 34.10 4.32 15.62
C GLU A 260 32.66 4.85 15.62
N MET A 261 31.65 3.98 15.49
CA MET A 261 30.23 4.35 15.61
C MET A 261 29.87 4.80 17.02
N ILE A 262 30.40 4.10 18.03
CA ILE A 262 30.19 4.43 19.46
C ILE A 262 30.96 5.71 19.81
N GLY A 263 32.22 5.81 19.40
CA GLY A 263 33.09 6.95 19.65
C GLY A 263 33.33 7.25 21.13
N ASP A 264 33.38 8.52 21.50
CA ASP A 264 33.49 8.98 22.91
C ASP A 264 32.13 8.90 23.68
N SER A 265 31.09 8.23 23.14
CA SER A 265 29.73 8.21 23.71
C SER A 265 29.66 7.40 25.01
N ALA A 266 28.88 7.89 25.99
CA ALA A 266 28.58 7.13 27.21
C ALA A 266 27.52 6.02 27.00
N HIS A 267 26.65 6.21 26.00
CA HIS A 267 25.52 5.35 25.67
C HIS A 267 25.12 5.54 24.20
N LEU A 268 24.41 4.57 23.63
CA LEU A 268 23.68 4.72 22.36
C LEU A 268 22.18 4.88 22.66
N TRP A 269 21.49 5.76 21.94
CA TRP A 269 20.03 5.86 21.98
C TRP A 269 19.39 4.77 21.10
N PHE A 270 18.16 4.41 21.42
CA PHE A 270 17.40 3.35 20.75
C PHE A 270 15.92 3.73 20.68
N ARG A 271 15.25 3.37 19.58
CA ARG A 271 13.79 3.50 19.40
C ARG A 271 13.26 2.43 18.46
N GLU A 272 11.96 2.15 18.54
CA GLU A 272 11.27 1.50 17.42
C GLU A 272 10.89 2.51 16.33
N VAL A 273 10.82 2.04 15.09
CA VAL A 273 10.07 2.71 14.01
C VAL A 273 8.59 2.44 14.26
N LEU A 274 7.95 3.34 15.01
CA LEU A 274 6.53 3.24 15.37
C LEU A 274 5.66 3.24 14.10
N GLN A 275 4.64 2.38 14.07
CA GLN A 275 3.68 2.21 12.98
C GLN A 275 2.30 2.79 13.35
N GLU A 276 1.47 3.07 12.35
CA GLU A 276 0.06 3.44 12.56
C GLU A 276 -0.75 2.25 13.10
N GLY A 277 -1.88 2.52 13.78
CA GLY A 277 -2.77 1.48 14.30
C GLY A 277 -2.39 0.88 15.66
N TYR A 278 -1.47 1.51 16.41
CA TYR A 278 -1.04 1.06 17.75
C TYR A 278 -1.22 2.16 18.81
N ILE A 279 -1.37 1.77 20.07
CA ILE A 279 -1.48 2.75 21.17
C ILE A 279 -0.18 3.56 21.34
N PRO A 280 -0.25 4.85 21.71
CA PRO A 280 0.92 5.72 21.75
C PRO A 280 1.80 5.51 23.00
N PHE A 281 3.01 6.04 22.91
CA PHE A 281 3.87 6.30 24.07
C PHE A 281 3.36 7.54 24.84
N THR A 282 3.63 7.63 26.14
CA THR A 282 2.94 8.57 27.06
C THR A 282 3.87 9.25 28.07
N HIS A 283 5.14 9.51 27.74
CA HIS A 283 6.02 10.23 28.64
C HIS A 283 5.85 11.76 28.55
N GLU A 284 5.79 12.44 29.71
CA GLU A 284 5.89 13.90 29.76
C GLU A 284 7.32 14.37 30.08
N GLY A 285 8.02 14.86 29.06
CA GLY A 285 9.35 15.48 29.19
C GLY A 285 9.41 16.67 30.16
N GLU A 286 8.30 17.38 30.43
CA GLU A 286 8.21 18.32 31.57
C GLU A 286 8.00 17.59 32.91
N GLY A 287 9.03 16.86 33.33
CA GLY A 287 9.25 16.47 34.72
C GLY A 287 9.40 15.00 35.03
N ASN A 288 9.68 14.15 34.04
CA ASN A 288 9.82 12.69 34.18
C ASN A 288 8.57 12.07 34.83
N LYS A 289 7.45 12.14 34.10
CA LYS A 289 6.19 11.53 34.50
C LYS A 289 5.73 10.54 33.44
N ASN A 290 5.59 9.30 33.88
CA ASN A 290 4.65 8.33 33.35
C ASN A 290 3.25 8.90 33.65
N ILE A 291 2.46 9.21 32.62
CA ILE A 291 1.16 9.90 32.80
C ILE A 291 -0.03 8.94 32.77
N ASP A 292 0.08 7.90 31.94
CA ASP A 292 -0.83 6.75 31.87
C ASP A 292 -0.01 5.46 32.03
N GLU A 293 -0.68 4.35 32.31
CA GLU A 293 -0.11 2.99 32.29
C GLU A 293 -0.57 2.21 31.04
N TYR A 294 -1.63 2.67 30.35
CA TYR A 294 -2.14 2.12 29.08
C TYR A 294 -1.36 2.69 27.88
N THR A 295 -0.19 2.14 27.56
CA THR A 295 0.78 2.78 26.64
C THR A 295 1.74 1.78 25.99
N ALA A 296 2.33 2.11 24.85
CA ALA A 296 3.42 1.30 24.26
C ALA A 296 4.73 1.45 25.07
N GLU A 297 5.60 0.43 25.03
CA GLU A 297 6.83 0.37 25.83
C GLU A 297 8.02 -0.15 25.01
N VAL A 298 9.18 0.52 25.06
CA VAL A 298 10.46 0.05 24.51
C VAL A 298 11.52 0.12 25.60
N TYR A 299 12.29 -0.96 25.82
CA TYR A 299 13.36 -1.01 26.82
C TYR A 299 14.63 -1.69 26.30
N CYS A 300 15.80 -1.19 26.71
CA CYS A 300 17.12 -1.73 26.34
C CYS A 300 18.05 -1.90 27.53
N GLN A 301 18.61 -3.11 27.67
CA GLN A 301 19.67 -3.43 28.62
C GLN A 301 19.34 -2.98 30.06
N THR A 302 19.89 -1.85 30.55
CA THR A 302 19.69 -1.36 31.93
C THR A 302 18.94 -0.05 32.05
N ASP A 303 18.54 0.59 30.94
CA ASP A 303 17.43 1.55 30.99
C ASP A 303 16.13 0.78 30.76
N VAL A 304 15.22 0.99 31.70
CA VAL A 304 13.95 0.27 31.87
C VAL A 304 13.02 1.22 32.64
N LEU A 305 12.93 2.45 32.14
CA LEU A 305 12.37 3.64 32.77
C LEU A 305 11.55 4.42 31.74
N ASN A 306 10.64 5.26 32.23
CA ASN A 306 9.69 6.01 31.41
C ASN A 306 8.74 5.12 30.59
N TYR A 307 7.84 5.76 29.85
CA TYR A 307 6.96 5.14 28.86
C TYR A 307 7.13 5.93 27.56
N ASP A 308 8.38 6.01 27.11
CA ASP A 308 8.80 6.73 25.91
C ASP A 308 9.33 5.78 24.83
N ASN A 309 9.47 6.29 23.61
CA ASN A 309 10.16 5.62 22.51
C ASN A 309 11.62 6.11 22.39
N TYR A 310 12.32 6.26 23.51
CA TYR A 310 13.64 6.91 23.57
C TYR A 310 14.59 6.30 24.64
N ASP A 311 14.63 4.97 24.67
CA ASP A 311 15.49 4.18 25.54
C ASP A 311 16.98 4.19 25.07
N ARG A 312 17.88 3.54 25.81
CA ARG A 312 19.34 3.63 25.57
C ARG A 312 20.17 2.48 26.16
N ILE A 313 21.19 2.09 25.41
CA ILE A 313 22.18 1.09 25.84
C ILE A 313 23.35 1.79 26.53
N ASP A 314 23.46 1.62 27.85
CA ASP A 314 24.44 2.31 28.70
C ASP A 314 25.79 1.56 28.75
N ASN A 315 26.89 2.25 28.46
CA ASN A 315 28.27 1.71 28.43
C ASN A 315 28.42 0.53 27.44
N VAL A 316 28.43 0.84 26.14
CA VAL A 316 28.71 -0.14 25.07
C VAL A 316 30.21 -0.47 25.07
N ASP A 317 30.56 -1.62 25.64
CA ASP A 317 31.86 -2.27 25.47
C ASP A 317 31.86 -3.04 24.12
N ILE A 318 33.05 -3.28 23.55
CA ILE A 318 33.22 -4.04 22.30
C ILE A 318 33.30 -5.56 22.58
N ASP A 319 33.00 -6.40 21.58
CA ASP A 319 32.89 -7.88 21.67
C ASP A 319 31.71 -8.39 22.52
N GLU A 320 30.72 -7.55 22.85
CA GLU A 320 29.56 -7.90 23.69
C GLU A 320 28.24 -7.92 22.90
N THR A 321 27.15 -8.36 23.54
CA THR A 321 25.80 -8.38 22.93
C THR A 321 24.76 -7.78 23.86
N TYR A 322 23.99 -6.84 23.33
CA TYR A 322 22.98 -6.05 24.02
C TYR A 322 21.59 -6.38 23.48
N TYR A 323 20.58 -6.30 24.35
CA TYR A 323 19.21 -6.71 24.04
C TYR A 323 18.23 -5.58 24.31
N CYS A 324 17.30 -5.40 23.38
CA CYS A 324 16.18 -4.47 23.42
C CYS A 324 14.88 -5.21 23.08
N VAL A 325 13.75 -4.76 23.62
CA VAL A 325 12.42 -5.29 23.30
C VAL A 325 11.43 -4.14 23.22
N ALA A 326 10.53 -4.17 22.25
CA ALA A 326 9.37 -3.30 22.13
C ALA A 326 8.07 -4.10 22.26
N TRP A 327 7.12 -3.56 23.03
CA TRP A 327 5.79 -4.09 23.24
C TRP A 327 4.75 -3.03 22.87
N ASN A 328 3.85 -3.36 21.95
CA ASN A 328 2.71 -2.51 21.63
C ASN A 328 1.41 -3.31 21.71
N HIS A 329 0.31 -2.60 21.92
CA HIS A 329 -1.05 -3.09 21.74
C HIS A 329 -1.65 -2.38 20.53
N GLU A 330 -2.42 -3.11 19.72
CA GLU A 330 -3.21 -2.53 18.64
C GLU A 330 -4.12 -1.44 19.23
N ALA A 331 -4.24 -0.29 18.56
CA ALA A 331 -5.19 0.71 18.97
C ALA A 331 -6.61 0.16 18.78
N PRO A 332 -7.56 0.39 19.70
CA PRO A 332 -8.96 0.14 19.40
C PRO A 332 -9.35 0.96 18.17
N ASP A 333 -10.14 0.37 17.26
CA ASP A 333 -10.56 1.01 16.02
C ASP A 333 -11.03 2.45 16.27
N PRO A 334 -10.61 3.44 15.46
CA PRO A 334 -11.04 4.81 15.64
C PRO A 334 -12.57 4.87 15.57
N LEU A 335 -13.20 5.53 16.55
CA LEU A 335 -14.66 5.62 16.64
C LEU A 335 -15.24 6.19 15.33
N VAL A 336 -15.91 5.34 14.57
CA VAL A 336 -16.62 5.73 13.34
C VAL A 336 -17.99 6.29 13.72
N CYS A 337 -18.41 7.38 13.07
CA CYS A 337 -19.73 7.97 13.29
C CYS A 337 -20.83 7.19 12.53
N ASP A 338 -21.10 5.96 12.98
CA ASP A 338 -22.13 5.10 12.40
C ASP A 338 -23.54 5.47 12.91
N PRO A 339 -24.49 5.83 12.03
CA PRO A 339 -25.87 6.16 12.41
C PRO A 339 -26.80 4.95 12.58
N GLU A 340 -26.38 3.73 12.21
CA GLU A 340 -27.15 2.49 12.45
C GLU A 340 -26.79 1.83 13.81
N VAL A 341 -25.62 2.16 14.38
CA VAL A 341 -25.16 1.61 15.67
C VAL A 341 -25.72 2.39 16.87
N ASN A 342 -26.39 1.68 17.77
CA ASN A 342 -26.75 2.18 19.09
C ASN A 342 -25.57 2.02 20.05
N LEU A 343 -25.05 3.15 20.56
CA LEU A 343 -23.87 3.21 21.43
C LEU A 343 -24.17 2.95 22.92
N LEU A 344 -25.45 2.72 23.29
CA LEU A 344 -25.85 2.32 24.64
C LEU A 344 -25.92 0.79 24.76
N GLU A 345 -25.27 0.23 25.77
CA GLU A 345 -25.41 -1.19 26.12
C GLU A 345 -26.79 -1.45 26.76
N ASN A 346 -27.35 -2.64 26.52
CA ASN A 346 -28.67 -3.07 27.06
C ASN A 346 -29.79 -2.00 26.92
N PRO A 347 -30.06 -1.49 25.69
CA PRO A 347 -30.93 -0.33 25.45
C PRO A 347 -32.42 -0.56 25.79
N SER A 348 -32.89 -1.80 25.63
CA SER A 348 -34.28 -2.22 25.91
C SER A 348 -34.40 -3.02 27.22
N PHE A 349 -33.39 -2.96 28.09
CA PHE A 349 -33.37 -3.59 29.42
C PHE A 349 -33.67 -5.12 29.43
N GLU A 350 -33.42 -5.83 28.33
CA GLU A 350 -33.78 -7.25 28.16
C GLU A 350 -32.93 -8.21 29.01
N GLU A 351 -31.73 -7.80 29.41
CA GLU A 351 -30.91 -8.51 30.40
C GLU A 351 -30.70 -7.65 31.67
N PRO A 352 -30.49 -8.25 32.85
CA PRO A 352 -30.70 -9.65 33.17
C PRO A 352 -32.19 -10.03 33.05
N VAL A 353 -32.46 -11.19 32.44
CA VAL A 353 -33.82 -11.68 32.24
C VAL A 353 -34.57 -11.90 33.56
N VAL A 354 -35.76 -11.29 33.70
CA VAL A 354 -36.66 -11.48 34.84
C VAL A 354 -37.30 -12.89 34.80
N GLU A 355 -37.04 -13.69 35.84
CA GLU A 355 -37.57 -15.05 36.02
C GLU A 355 -38.69 -15.18 37.07
N THR A 356 -39.03 -14.12 37.82
CA THR A 356 -39.94 -14.25 38.98
C THR A 356 -41.39 -14.55 38.59
N GLN A 357 -42.13 -15.23 39.47
CA GLN A 357 -43.56 -15.48 39.26
C GLN A 357 -44.41 -14.19 39.30
N GLN A 358 -43.85 -13.09 39.82
CA GLN A 358 -44.49 -11.79 39.92
C GLN A 358 -44.36 -11.00 38.61
N GLY A 359 -43.42 -11.38 37.74
CA GLY A 359 -43.12 -10.67 36.50
C GLY A 359 -42.22 -9.45 36.69
N TRP A 360 -41.60 -9.26 37.85
CA TRP A 360 -40.58 -8.21 38.08
C TRP A 360 -39.53 -8.69 39.07
N ASP A 361 -38.33 -8.12 39.02
CA ASP A 361 -37.30 -8.27 40.05
C ASP A 361 -36.38 -7.04 40.09
N ILE A 362 -35.48 -7.01 41.07
CA ILE A 362 -34.52 -5.92 41.30
C ILE A 362 -33.08 -6.41 41.16
N PHE A 363 -32.24 -5.64 40.46
CA PHE A 363 -30.87 -6.02 40.12
C PHE A 363 -29.85 -4.99 40.59
N GLU A 364 -28.68 -5.47 41.05
CA GLU A 364 -27.62 -4.59 41.55
C GLU A 364 -26.68 -4.12 40.43
N THR A 365 -26.16 -2.89 40.56
CA THR A 365 -25.10 -2.37 39.68
C THR A 365 -23.98 -3.41 39.53
N GLY A 366 -23.60 -3.72 38.29
CA GLY A 366 -22.61 -4.76 37.99
C GLY A 366 -23.18 -6.19 37.89
N THR A 367 -24.50 -6.36 37.93
CA THR A 367 -25.13 -7.63 37.50
C THR A 367 -24.82 -7.86 36.02
N PRO A 368 -24.30 -9.05 35.61
CA PRO A 368 -23.98 -9.33 34.21
C PRO A 368 -25.19 -9.11 33.28
N GLY A 369 -24.97 -8.42 32.17
CA GLY A 369 -26.01 -8.05 31.20
C GLY A 369 -26.83 -6.80 31.57
N LEU A 370 -26.74 -6.27 32.79
CA LEU A 370 -27.49 -5.06 33.18
C LEU A 370 -26.97 -3.80 32.48
N ALA A 371 -25.64 -3.67 32.33
CA ALA A 371 -24.89 -2.52 31.79
C ALA A 371 -25.05 -1.16 32.50
N TRP A 372 -26.21 -0.85 33.06
CA TRP A 372 -26.51 0.43 33.70
C TRP A 372 -25.95 0.54 35.12
N LEU A 373 -25.18 1.61 35.39
CA LEU A 373 -24.89 2.06 36.76
C LEU A 373 -26.18 2.62 37.38
N THR A 374 -26.50 2.25 38.62
CA THR A 374 -27.73 2.68 39.30
C THR A 374 -27.44 3.33 40.66
N GLU A 375 -27.94 4.55 40.88
CA GLU A 375 -27.78 5.32 42.13
C GLU A 375 -29.13 5.75 42.73
N TRP A 376 -29.21 5.88 44.06
CA TRP A 376 -30.40 6.39 44.75
C TRP A 376 -30.47 7.93 44.68
N ILE A 377 -31.61 8.49 44.29
CA ILE A 377 -31.85 9.94 44.26
C ILE A 377 -32.07 10.52 45.68
N TYR A 378 -32.44 9.66 46.63
CA TYR A 378 -32.66 9.98 48.04
C TYR A 378 -31.85 9.06 48.98
N ASP A 379 -31.92 9.24 50.30
CA ASP A 379 -31.18 8.43 51.30
C ASP A 379 -31.65 6.93 51.32
N GLY A 380 -31.20 6.14 50.34
CA GLY A 380 -31.51 4.73 50.16
C GLY A 380 -30.54 3.74 50.84
N PRO A 381 -30.83 2.43 50.79
CA PRO A 381 -30.04 1.39 51.46
C PRO A 381 -28.85 0.89 50.60
N GLY A 382 -27.74 1.63 50.59
CA GLY A 382 -26.50 1.19 49.94
C GLY A 382 -26.34 1.76 48.53
N ILE A 383 -26.04 0.91 47.55
CA ILE A 383 -25.96 1.26 46.12
C ILE A 383 -27.39 1.17 45.53
N GLY A 384 -27.68 1.91 44.45
CA GLY A 384 -28.96 1.81 43.74
C GLY A 384 -29.13 0.44 43.09
N TRP A 385 -30.38 -0.05 43.07
CA TRP A 385 -30.79 -1.28 42.42
C TRP A 385 -31.93 -0.96 41.44
N LEU A 386 -31.84 -1.44 40.19
CA LEU A 386 -32.83 -1.17 39.15
C LEU A 386 -33.95 -2.21 39.19
N GLU A 387 -35.21 -1.79 39.12
CA GLU A 387 -36.36 -2.69 38.99
C GLU A 387 -36.69 -2.92 37.51
N LEU A 388 -36.80 -4.17 37.09
CA LEU A 388 -37.19 -4.54 35.71
C LEU A 388 -38.55 -5.25 35.71
N HIS A 389 -39.45 -4.80 34.84
CA HIS A 389 -40.83 -5.29 34.67
C HIS A 389 -40.96 -6.10 33.40
N ARG A 390 -41.32 -7.37 33.52
CA ARG A 390 -41.56 -8.32 32.43
C ARG A 390 -43.01 -8.79 32.41
N SER A 391 -43.83 -8.11 31.59
CA SER A 391 -45.27 -8.41 31.45
C SER A 391 -46.09 -8.32 32.75
N VAL A 392 -45.70 -7.47 33.70
CA VAL A 392 -46.45 -7.26 34.96
C VAL A 392 -47.89 -6.86 34.65
N ASN A 393 -48.86 -7.52 35.29
CA ASN A 393 -50.31 -7.41 35.02
C ASN A 393 -50.75 -7.68 33.55
N GLY A 394 -49.84 -8.02 32.64
CA GLY A 394 -50.08 -8.08 31.20
C GLY A 394 -49.79 -6.77 30.45
N TRP A 395 -49.15 -5.79 31.09
CA TRP A 395 -48.59 -4.59 30.43
C TRP A 395 -47.52 -5.00 29.41
N ALA A 396 -47.45 -4.32 28.28
CA ALA A 396 -46.41 -4.53 27.28
C ALA A 396 -45.26 -3.53 27.49
N SER A 397 -44.04 -3.95 27.18
CA SER A 397 -42.93 -3.04 26.91
C SER A 397 -43.15 -2.27 25.60
N SER A 398 -42.32 -1.27 25.34
CA SER A 398 -42.24 -0.57 24.05
C SER A 398 -41.43 -1.40 23.03
N ASP A 399 -40.28 -1.94 23.47
CA ASP A 399 -39.49 -2.96 22.75
C ASP A 399 -39.36 -4.26 23.56
N GLY A 400 -38.85 -5.35 22.97
CA GLY A 400 -38.49 -6.56 23.70
C GLY A 400 -39.64 -7.25 24.46
N ALA A 401 -39.42 -7.53 25.74
CA ALA A 401 -40.31 -8.26 26.65
C ALA A 401 -40.32 -7.74 28.10
N GLN A 402 -39.31 -6.94 28.51
CA GLN A 402 -39.20 -6.25 29.79
C GLN A 402 -38.84 -4.76 29.61
N HIS A 403 -38.88 -3.97 30.68
CA HIS A 403 -38.59 -2.53 30.72
C HIS A 403 -38.21 -2.10 32.15
N ALA A 404 -37.62 -0.92 32.34
CA ALA A 404 -37.23 -0.42 33.66
C ALA A 404 -38.38 0.32 34.38
N GLU A 405 -38.45 0.18 35.71
CA GLU A 405 -39.15 1.11 36.61
C GLU A 405 -38.13 1.86 37.48
N LEU A 406 -38.20 3.20 37.47
CA LEU A 406 -37.25 4.08 38.13
C LEU A 406 -37.66 4.53 39.55
N ASP A 407 -38.81 4.12 40.08
CA ASP A 407 -39.17 4.17 41.52
C ASP A 407 -39.65 2.78 41.97
N GLY A 408 -38.70 1.88 42.25
CA GLY A 408 -38.95 0.46 42.54
C GLY A 408 -39.17 0.12 44.03
N ASP A 409 -39.18 -1.17 44.36
CA ASP A 409 -39.20 -1.70 45.74
C ASP A 409 -37.84 -2.35 46.07
N TRP A 410 -36.99 -1.64 46.84
CA TRP A 410 -35.67 -2.13 47.25
C TRP A 410 -35.70 -3.40 48.15
N GLN A 411 -36.87 -3.89 48.55
CA GLN A 411 -37.07 -5.15 49.27
C GLN A 411 -37.57 -6.28 48.36
N GLY A 412 -37.88 -5.97 47.10
CA GLY A 412 -38.17 -6.92 46.04
C GLY A 412 -39.49 -7.70 46.15
N PRO A 413 -39.72 -8.65 45.23
CA PRO A 413 -41.03 -9.25 44.98
C PRO A 413 -41.70 -9.95 46.18
N GLY A 414 -42.61 -9.25 46.85
CA GLY A 414 -43.43 -9.77 47.95
C GLY A 414 -43.39 -8.95 49.24
N SER A 415 -42.76 -7.78 49.19
CA SER A 415 -42.56 -6.86 50.31
C SER A 415 -43.74 -5.88 50.52
N GLY A 416 -43.50 -4.76 51.20
CA GLY A 416 -44.54 -3.88 51.71
C GLY A 416 -45.05 -2.81 50.74
N GLY A 417 -44.17 -2.31 49.87
CA GLY A 417 -44.37 -1.09 49.09
C GLY A 417 -44.42 0.19 49.94
N ASN A 418 -44.26 1.34 49.27
CA ASN A 418 -44.09 2.66 49.88
C ASN A 418 -42.68 2.87 50.49
N GLU A 419 -41.65 2.36 49.83
CA GLU A 419 -40.25 2.68 50.06
C GLU A 419 -39.86 3.92 49.19
N PRO A 420 -39.05 4.87 49.68
CA PRO A 420 -38.67 6.04 48.88
C PRO A 420 -37.50 5.72 47.93
N ALA A 421 -37.81 5.13 46.77
CA ALA A 421 -36.87 4.34 45.97
C ALA A 421 -36.67 4.84 44.52
N SER A 422 -36.91 6.13 44.25
CA SER A 422 -36.48 6.78 43.01
C SER A 422 -34.96 6.60 42.78
N VAL A 423 -34.59 6.06 41.61
CA VAL A 423 -33.22 5.85 41.14
C VAL A 423 -32.89 6.70 39.92
N ALA A 424 -31.61 6.99 39.77
CA ALA A 424 -31.03 7.42 38.51
C ALA A 424 -30.18 6.27 37.93
N ILE A 425 -30.24 6.09 36.61
CA ILE A 425 -29.38 5.17 35.87
C ILE A 425 -28.47 5.94 34.91
N SER A 426 -27.25 5.43 34.68
CA SER A 426 -26.28 6.06 33.78
C SER A 426 -25.37 5.07 33.06
N GLN A 427 -24.83 5.54 31.93
CA GLN A 427 -23.69 4.96 31.20
C GLN A 427 -22.73 6.09 30.80
N ILE A 428 -21.46 5.75 30.64
CA ILE A 428 -20.43 6.62 30.03
C ILE A 428 -20.08 5.98 28.69
N VAL A 429 -20.30 6.71 27.61
CA VAL A 429 -20.22 6.22 26.23
C VAL A 429 -19.09 6.94 25.51
N PRO A 430 -18.21 6.25 24.75
CA PRO A 430 -17.24 6.90 23.87
C PRO A 430 -17.93 7.73 22.78
N THR A 431 -17.43 8.93 22.50
CA THR A 431 -18.00 9.86 21.51
C THR A 431 -16.91 10.62 20.76
N ILE A 432 -17.20 11.10 19.55
CA ILE A 432 -16.27 11.84 18.70
C ILE A 432 -16.48 13.35 18.94
N PRO A 433 -15.48 14.11 19.42
CA PRO A 433 -15.65 15.54 19.68
C PRO A 433 -16.00 16.33 18.41
N GLY A 434 -17.08 17.11 18.47
CA GLY A 434 -17.61 17.92 17.36
C GLY A 434 -18.70 17.24 16.52
N GLU A 435 -18.85 15.91 16.60
CA GLU A 435 -19.97 15.23 15.93
C GLU A 435 -21.29 15.46 16.65
N GLN A 436 -22.39 15.39 15.88
CA GLN A 436 -23.73 15.38 16.44
C GLN A 436 -24.14 13.97 16.84
N TYR A 437 -24.93 13.88 17.90
CA TYR A 437 -25.53 12.66 18.39
C TYR A 437 -27.03 12.87 18.58
N THR A 438 -27.82 11.82 18.43
CA THR A 438 -29.24 11.83 18.81
C THR A 438 -29.51 10.77 19.87
N LEU A 439 -29.93 11.24 21.05
CA LEU A 439 -30.46 10.43 22.13
C LEU A 439 -31.98 10.26 21.93
N MET A 440 -32.48 9.04 22.07
CA MET A 440 -33.89 8.67 22.02
C MET A 440 -34.28 7.82 23.24
N TRP A 441 -35.54 7.89 23.65
CA TRP A 441 -36.09 7.06 24.73
C TRP A 441 -37.62 6.91 24.63
N ASP A 442 -38.16 5.79 25.10
CA ASP A 442 -39.59 5.61 25.34
C ASP A 442 -39.93 5.73 26.83
N PHE A 443 -40.85 6.66 27.16
CA PHE A 443 -41.39 6.86 28.51
C PHE A 443 -42.82 6.35 28.60
N SER A 444 -43.21 5.71 29.71
CA SER A 444 -44.62 5.50 30.06
C SER A 444 -44.90 5.91 31.51
N PRO A 445 -46.03 6.59 31.80
CA PRO A 445 -46.53 6.68 33.16
C PRO A 445 -47.00 5.30 33.63
N ARG A 446 -46.73 4.93 34.88
CA ARG A 446 -47.18 3.65 35.45
C ARG A 446 -48.71 3.61 35.56
N PRO A 447 -49.40 2.53 35.15
CA PRO A 447 -50.86 2.49 35.15
C PRO A 447 -51.51 2.65 36.53
N ASP A 448 -52.72 3.22 36.57
CA ASP A 448 -53.51 3.60 37.75
C ASP A 448 -52.85 4.61 38.73
N THR A 449 -51.70 5.21 38.37
CA THR A 449 -51.03 6.28 39.16
C THR A 449 -51.52 7.70 38.80
N SER A 450 -50.87 8.75 39.33
CA SER A 450 -51.15 10.15 38.99
C SER A 450 -49.89 10.89 38.55
N GLU A 451 -50.06 12.03 37.86
CA GLU A 451 -49.00 12.87 37.27
C GLU A 451 -47.77 13.10 38.19
N ILE A 452 -47.99 13.33 39.49
CA ILE A 452 -46.91 13.56 40.48
C ILE A 452 -46.13 12.29 40.89
N GLU A 453 -46.53 11.13 40.38
CA GLU A 453 -45.88 9.84 40.65
C GLU A 453 -45.00 9.40 39.45
N ASN A 454 -45.17 9.97 38.24
CA ASN A 454 -44.33 9.67 37.07
C ASN A 454 -43.76 10.97 36.48
N ASP A 455 -42.45 11.15 36.60
CA ASP A 455 -41.73 12.38 36.23
C ASP A 455 -40.28 12.02 35.86
N LEU A 456 -40.06 11.64 34.60
CA LEU A 456 -38.75 11.31 34.06
C LEU A 456 -37.94 12.58 33.83
N VAL A 457 -36.67 12.59 34.21
CA VAL A 457 -35.68 13.59 33.79
C VAL A 457 -34.54 12.89 33.06
N VAL A 458 -34.11 13.49 31.95
CA VAL A 458 -33.02 12.98 31.11
C VAL A 458 -31.86 13.96 31.13
N PHE A 459 -30.62 13.45 31.14
CA PHE A 459 -29.41 14.24 31.23
C PHE A 459 -28.38 13.82 30.19
N VAL A 460 -27.63 14.80 29.69
CA VAL A 460 -26.39 14.62 28.93
C VAL A 460 -25.29 15.36 29.68
N ASN A 461 -24.20 14.69 30.00
CA ASN A 461 -23.07 15.19 30.81
C ASN A 461 -23.46 15.81 32.18
N GLY A 462 -24.66 15.47 32.68
CA GLY A 462 -25.20 15.94 33.96
C GLY A 462 -26.08 17.21 33.87
N ASP A 463 -26.31 17.78 32.68
CA ASP A 463 -27.26 18.87 32.48
C ASP A 463 -28.66 18.34 32.09
N ASP A 464 -29.71 18.86 32.72
CA ASP A 464 -31.13 18.53 32.45
C ASP A 464 -31.53 18.89 31.00
N ILE A 465 -31.65 17.90 30.09
CA ILE A 465 -32.02 18.13 28.68
C ILE A 465 -33.52 18.05 28.42
N ALA A 466 -34.24 17.15 29.10
CA ALA A 466 -35.64 16.82 28.83
C ALA A 466 -36.37 16.32 30.09
N ASN A 467 -37.70 16.39 30.05
CA ASN A 467 -38.57 15.99 31.15
C ASN A 467 -39.92 15.47 30.62
N ASN A 468 -40.32 14.27 31.03
CA ASN A 468 -41.57 13.62 30.61
C ASN A 468 -42.40 13.24 31.85
N SER A 469 -43.57 13.86 32.01
CA SER A 469 -44.49 13.57 33.13
C SER A 469 -45.93 13.44 32.63
N ALA A 470 -46.63 12.41 33.12
CA ALA A 470 -47.99 12.07 32.74
C ALA A 470 -48.73 11.29 33.84
N ALA A 471 -50.06 11.29 33.79
CA ALA A 471 -50.90 10.49 34.70
C ALA A 471 -51.22 9.12 34.07
N GLY A 472 -51.10 8.05 34.87
CA GLY A 472 -51.30 6.68 34.42
C GLY A 472 -52.69 6.40 33.82
N GLY A 473 -52.70 5.65 32.72
CA GLY A 473 -53.92 5.05 32.15
C GLY A 473 -54.40 3.83 32.96
N SER A 474 -55.32 3.05 32.38
CA SER A 474 -55.65 1.70 32.90
C SER A 474 -54.75 0.59 32.33
N ASP A 475 -53.76 1.00 31.54
CA ASP A 475 -52.77 0.21 30.80
C ASP A 475 -51.59 1.17 30.51
N VAL A 476 -50.47 0.66 30.01
CA VAL A 476 -49.31 1.48 29.60
C VAL A 476 -49.64 2.42 28.43
N ASP A 477 -48.91 3.53 28.32
CA ASP A 477 -49.13 4.59 27.32
C ASP A 477 -47.77 5.18 26.90
N TRP A 478 -46.96 4.34 26.23
CA TRP A 478 -45.59 4.65 25.78
C TRP A 478 -45.53 5.86 24.84
N GLN A 479 -44.54 6.72 25.08
CA GLN A 479 -44.32 8.00 24.41
C GLN A 479 -42.83 8.15 24.11
N SER A 480 -42.48 8.08 22.82
CA SER A 480 -41.14 8.32 22.32
C SER A 480 -40.79 9.80 22.34
N ASP A 481 -39.60 10.13 22.79
CA ASP A 481 -39.03 11.48 22.76
C ASP A 481 -37.54 11.42 22.39
N SER A 482 -36.96 12.56 21.99
CA SER A 482 -35.61 12.59 21.40
C SER A 482 -34.92 13.94 21.56
N TYR A 483 -33.59 13.93 21.73
CA TYR A 483 -32.76 15.12 21.85
C TYR A 483 -31.44 14.95 21.10
N SER A 484 -31.08 15.94 20.28
CA SER A 484 -29.81 15.97 19.54
C SER A 484 -28.84 16.97 20.14
N PHE A 485 -27.55 16.64 20.19
CA PHE A 485 -26.49 17.44 20.79
C PHE A 485 -25.13 17.23 20.10
N GLU A 486 -24.21 18.18 20.29
CA GLU A 486 -22.81 18.08 19.87
C GLU A 486 -21.98 17.46 20.99
N ALA A 487 -21.12 16.48 20.70
CA ALA A 487 -20.22 15.94 21.71
C ALA A 487 -19.05 16.90 21.98
N GLU A 488 -18.95 17.43 23.20
CA GLU A 488 -17.86 18.33 23.60
C GLU A 488 -16.55 17.59 23.98
N ALA A 489 -16.57 16.25 24.05
CA ALA A 489 -15.52 15.44 24.67
C ALA A 489 -15.46 13.99 24.09
N PRO A 490 -14.32 13.28 24.24
CA PRO A 490 -14.16 11.91 23.73
C PRO A 490 -15.02 10.86 24.47
N VAL A 491 -15.72 11.27 25.54
CA VAL A 491 -16.74 10.47 26.23
C VAL A 491 -17.91 11.36 26.63
N THR A 492 -19.12 10.80 26.58
CA THR A 492 -20.37 11.46 27.00
C THR A 492 -21.09 10.60 28.03
N ALA A 493 -21.52 11.21 29.13
CA ALA A 493 -22.36 10.55 30.14
C ALA A 493 -23.84 10.75 29.83
N ILE A 494 -24.58 9.65 29.61
CA ILE A 494 -26.04 9.63 29.43
C ILE A 494 -26.68 9.21 30.76
N SER A 495 -27.78 9.84 31.17
CA SER A 495 -28.49 9.43 32.39
C SER A 495 -29.99 9.69 32.36
N PHE A 496 -30.74 8.85 33.08
CA PHE A 496 -32.19 8.90 33.23
C PHE A 496 -32.56 8.80 34.73
N ALA A 497 -33.52 9.58 35.21
CA ALA A 497 -33.86 9.65 36.63
C ALA A 497 -35.37 9.84 36.89
N ASP A 498 -35.88 9.23 37.97
CA ASP A 498 -37.20 9.56 38.49
C ASP A 498 -37.16 10.79 39.42
N ALA A 499 -37.71 11.91 38.95
CA ALA A 499 -38.02 13.10 39.77
C ALA A 499 -39.42 13.03 40.42
N GLY A 500 -40.08 11.87 40.30
CA GLY A 500 -41.41 11.59 40.83
C GLY A 500 -41.47 11.65 42.35
N ARG A 501 -42.61 11.24 42.89
CA ARG A 501 -42.81 11.14 44.33
C ARG A 501 -42.27 9.78 44.79
N PRO A 502 -41.12 9.68 45.48
CA PRO A 502 -40.50 8.39 45.81
C PRO A 502 -41.40 7.55 46.74
N ASN A 503 -42.02 6.49 46.21
CA ASN A 503 -42.89 5.59 46.97
C ASN A 503 -43.11 4.16 46.38
N SER A 504 -42.19 3.67 45.56
CA SER A 504 -42.28 2.37 44.85
C SER A 504 -43.43 2.29 43.83
N VAL A 505 -43.87 3.43 43.27
CA VAL A 505 -44.84 3.49 42.15
C VAL A 505 -44.57 4.69 41.24
N GLY A 506 -43.78 4.51 40.18
CA GLY A 506 -43.45 5.63 39.28
C GLY A 506 -42.93 5.26 37.90
N THR A 507 -42.10 6.15 37.37
CA THR A 507 -41.66 6.25 35.97
C THR A 507 -41.22 4.92 35.33
N PHE A 508 -41.79 4.57 34.17
CA PHE A 508 -41.29 3.50 33.30
C PHE A 508 -40.43 4.07 32.16
N LEU A 509 -39.35 3.36 31.83
CA LEU A 509 -38.39 3.69 30.77
C LEU A 509 -38.06 2.44 29.95
N ASP A 510 -37.96 2.59 28.63
CA ASP A 510 -37.65 1.52 27.68
C ASP A 510 -36.99 2.08 26.40
N ASN A 511 -36.47 1.20 25.55
CA ASN A 511 -36.04 1.47 24.18
C ASN A 511 -35.20 2.75 24.05
N VAL A 512 -34.14 2.86 24.85
CA VAL A 512 -33.23 4.02 24.81
C VAL A 512 -32.15 3.83 23.75
N GLY A 513 -31.71 4.90 23.11
CA GLY A 513 -30.63 4.78 22.14
C GLY A 513 -29.85 6.05 21.91
N LEU A 514 -28.54 5.92 21.72
CA LEU A 514 -27.64 6.99 21.35
C LEU A 514 -26.98 6.63 20.01
N TYR A 515 -27.25 7.41 18.98
CA TYR A 515 -26.73 7.20 17.63
C TYR A 515 -25.87 8.38 17.22
N CYS A 516 -24.75 8.13 16.54
CA CYS A 516 -23.97 9.18 15.91
C CYS A 516 -24.72 9.70 14.68
N MET A 517 -24.64 11.01 14.42
CA MET A 517 -25.30 11.67 13.30
C MET A 517 -24.22 12.46 12.55
N PRO A 518 -23.54 11.85 11.56
CA PRO A 518 -22.40 12.48 10.91
C PRO A 518 -22.80 13.85 10.36
N GLN A 519 -21.95 14.85 10.57
CA GLN A 519 -22.16 16.13 9.92
C GLN A 519 -22.15 15.96 8.40
N PRO A 520 -23.05 16.65 7.67
CA PRO A 520 -22.89 16.79 6.24
C PRO A 520 -21.61 17.60 6.02
N GLU A 521 -20.55 16.91 5.59
CA GLU A 521 -19.26 17.51 5.31
C GLU A 521 -19.40 18.63 4.28
N GLN A 522 -18.50 19.61 4.32
CA GLN A 522 -18.51 20.78 3.44
C GLN A 522 -17.21 20.83 2.67
N CYS A 523 -17.29 20.55 1.38
CA CYS A 523 -16.16 20.58 0.46
C CYS A 523 -15.97 21.99 -0.14
N GLU A 524 -14.69 22.37 -0.32
CA GLU A 524 -14.28 23.55 -1.09
C GLU A 524 -13.71 23.09 -2.42
N LEU A 525 -14.47 23.28 -3.50
CA LEU A 525 -14.01 23.05 -4.86
C LEU A 525 -13.17 24.25 -5.34
N GLN A 526 -12.03 23.97 -5.98
CA GLN A 526 -11.26 24.97 -6.72
C GLN A 526 -11.09 24.58 -8.20
N VAL A 527 -11.30 25.54 -9.11
CA VAL A 527 -11.10 25.38 -10.56
C VAL A 527 -10.14 26.46 -11.04
N VAL A 528 -8.92 26.08 -11.38
CA VAL A 528 -7.83 26.98 -11.79
C VAL A 528 -7.56 26.91 -13.29
N SER A 529 -6.88 27.91 -13.84
CA SER A 529 -6.40 27.89 -15.22
C SER A 529 -5.04 27.20 -15.32
N ASP A 530 -4.96 26.03 -15.96
CA ASP A 530 -3.75 25.20 -15.96
C ASP A 530 -3.51 24.42 -17.28
N ALA A 531 -2.77 23.31 -17.22
CA ALA A 531 -2.50 22.46 -18.38
C ALA A 531 -3.63 21.45 -18.69
N ASN A 532 -4.68 21.37 -17.86
CA ASN A 532 -5.84 20.51 -18.02
C ASN A 532 -7.05 21.28 -18.60
N THR A 533 -7.02 22.62 -18.56
CA THR A 533 -8.02 23.47 -19.21
C THR A 533 -8.20 23.15 -20.69
N VAL A 534 -9.45 22.93 -21.14
CA VAL A 534 -9.76 22.60 -22.54
C VAL A 534 -9.83 23.86 -23.42
N VAL A 535 -9.16 23.87 -24.57
CA VAL A 535 -9.26 24.93 -25.59
C VAL A 535 -10.20 24.49 -26.72
N VAL A 536 -11.38 25.10 -26.76
CA VAL A 536 -12.52 24.62 -27.57
C VAL A 536 -12.29 24.73 -29.08
N GLU A 537 -11.50 25.70 -29.58
CA GLU A 537 -11.29 25.84 -31.02
C GLU A 537 -10.39 24.76 -31.65
N ASN A 538 -9.62 24.03 -30.84
CA ASN A 538 -8.77 22.90 -31.28
C ASN A 538 -9.14 21.55 -30.64
N ASN A 539 -9.95 21.53 -29.58
CA ASN A 539 -10.30 20.32 -28.81
C ASN A 539 -9.04 19.62 -28.27
N ASP A 540 -8.23 20.41 -27.58
CA ASP A 540 -6.88 20.08 -27.13
C ASP A 540 -6.61 20.89 -25.84
N TYR A 541 -5.64 20.46 -25.05
CA TYR A 541 -5.35 21.07 -23.76
C TYR A 541 -4.59 22.39 -23.87
N ALA A 542 -4.77 23.27 -22.88
CA ALA A 542 -4.11 24.56 -22.83
C ALA A 542 -2.60 24.41 -22.53
N THR A 543 -1.81 25.32 -23.07
CA THR A 543 -0.36 25.40 -22.84
C THR A 543 -0.05 26.59 -21.94
N SER A 544 0.75 26.39 -20.89
CA SER A 544 1.38 27.48 -20.13
C SER A 544 2.09 28.44 -21.11
N THR A 545 1.66 29.70 -21.12
CA THR A 545 2.04 30.67 -22.17
C THR A 545 3.28 31.47 -21.82
N TYR A 546 3.87 32.16 -22.80
CA TYR A 546 4.96 33.11 -22.54
C TYR A 546 4.46 34.32 -21.74
N GLU A 547 4.75 34.32 -20.45
CA GLU A 547 4.52 35.45 -19.56
C GLU A 547 5.27 36.72 -20.00
N HIS A 548 4.54 37.81 -20.16
CA HIS A 548 5.15 39.12 -20.39
C HIS A 548 5.58 39.76 -19.06
N PRO A 549 6.78 40.37 -18.94
CA PRO A 549 7.19 41.15 -17.75
C PRO A 549 6.38 42.43 -17.40
N ASN A 550 5.16 42.56 -17.94
CA ASN A 550 4.17 43.58 -17.58
C ASN A 550 2.91 42.94 -16.96
N TRP A 551 2.71 41.63 -17.16
CA TRP A 551 1.75 40.82 -16.44
C TRP A 551 2.22 40.76 -14.98
N THR A 552 1.34 41.17 -14.07
CA THR A 552 1.59 41.18 -12.62
C THR A 552 0.33 40.82 -11.84
N ALA A 553 -0.75 40.40 -12.52
CA ALA A 553 -1.85 39.73 -11.87
C ALA A 553 -1.35 38.38 -11.36
N ASP A 554 -1.81 38.07 -10.17
CA ASP A 554 -1.30 37.02 -9.30
C ASP A 554 -2.57 36.47 -8.64
N ILE A 555 -2.85 35.20 -8.91
CA ILE A 555 -4.04 34.46 -8.47
C ILE A 555 -3.44 33.12 -8.05
N ASP A 556 -3.55 32.78 -6.77
CA ASP A 556 -2.84 31.62 -6.24
C ASP A 556 -3.31 30.35 -6.95
N ASP A 557 -2.37 29.41 -7.15
CA ASP A 557 -2.55 28.09 -7.76
C ASP A 557 -2.93 28.08 -9.26
N ALA A 558 -3.19 29.25 -9.84
CA ALA A 558 -3.47 29.42 -11.27
C ALA A 558 -2.20 29.69 -12.11
N THR A 559 -2.15 29.11 -13.32
CA THR A 559 -1.09 29.31 -14.31
C THR A 559 -1.56 30.21 -15.46
N TRP A 560 -0.66 31.04 -16.02
CA TRP A 560 -0.96 31.78 -17.26
C TRP A 560 -1.02 30.83 -18.46
N ILE A 561 -2.18 30.69 -19.10
CA ILE A 561 -2.41 29.70 -20.17
C ILE A 561 -2.88 30.32 -21.50
N TRP A 562 -2.60 29.63 -22.61
CA TRP A 562 -3.06 29.97 -23.95
C TRP A 562 -3.13 28.70 -24.85
N ASP A 563 -3.52 28.82 -26.13
CA ASP A 563 -3.52 27.69 -27.09
C ASP A 563 -2.12 27.20 -27.50
N SER A 564 -1.07 27.88 -27.04
CA SER A 564 0.31 27.66 -27.42
C SER A 564 1.25 28.53 -26.58
N TYR A 565 2.48 28.04 -26.33
CA TYR A 565 3.53 28.81 -25.62
C TYR A 565 3.85 30.17 -26.27
N TYR A 566 3.61 30.31 -27.57
CA TYR A 566 3.73 31.57 -28.30
C TYR A 566 2.61 31.73 -29.34
N VAL A 567 1.87 32.83 -29.24
CA VAL A 567 0.91 33.29 -30.25
C VAL A 567 1.48 33.15 -31.66
N VAL A 568 0.80 32.34 -32.49
CA VAL A 568 1.25 31.92 -33.81
C VAL A 568 1.33 33.09 -34.81
N ASP A 569 0.33 33.99 -34.81
CA ASP A 569 0.35 35.24 -35.60
C ASP A 569 -0.06 36.44 -34.72
N PRO A 570 0.91 37.19 -34.15
CA PRO A 570 0.64 38.32 -33.27
C PRO A 570 0.17 39.59 -34.01
N GLU A 571 0.16 39.61 -35.35
CA GLU A 571 -0.38 40.74 -36.13
C GLU A 571 -1.89 40.60 -36.40
N VAL A 572 -2.53 39.49 -35.99
CA VAL A 572 -3.93 39.17 -36.30
C VAL A 572 -4.76 38.93 -35.02
N ASP A 573 -5.96 39.53 -34.97
CA ASP A 573 -6.95 39.28 -33.91
C ASP A 573 -7.25 37.76 -33.80
N THR A 574 -6.94 37.18 -32.63
CA THR A 574 -7.07 35.75 -32.37
C THR A 574 -7.87 35.54 -31.09
N THR A 575 -9.05 34.94 -31.22
CA THR A 575 -9.93 34.56 -30.09
C THR A 575 -9.72 33.10 -29.72
N ARG A 576 -9.72 32.80 -28.42
CA ARG A 576 -9.79 31.46 -27.86
C ARG A 576 -10.84 31.37 -26.77
N THR A 577 -11.40 30.18 -26.61
CA THR A 577 -12.41 29.82 -25.64
C THR A 577 -11.85 28.72 -24.77
N PHE A 578 -11.64 29.03 -23.49
CA PHE A 578 -11.19 28.11 -22.45
C PHE A 578 -12.44 27.59 -21.74
N ARG A 579 -12.53 26.27 -21.55
CA ARG A 579 -13.69 25.60 -20.95
C ARG A 579 -13.24 24.66 -19.84
N GLU A 580 -13.94 24.72 -18.72
CA GLU A 580 -13.88 23.74 -17.63
C GLU A 580 -15.29 23.22 -17.33
N THR A 581 -15.36 21.99 -16.82
CA THR A 581 -16.56 21.39 -16.22
C THR A 581 -16.21 20.89 -14.81
N PHE A 582 -17.17 20.95 -13.89
CA PHE A 582 -16.99 20.57 -12.49
C PHE A 582 -18.33 20.26 -11.81
N GLU A 583 -18.32 19.39 -10.80
CA GLU A 583 -19.50 19.06 -9.98
C GLU A 583 -19.51 19.88 -8.68
N ILE A 584 -20.69 20.36 -8.24
CA ILE A 584 -20.86 20.84 -6.86
C ILE A 584 -22.28 20.58 -6.32
N ALA A 585 -22.40 19.85 -5.21
CA ALA A 585 -23.69 19.60 -4.56
C ALA A 585 -24.12 20.77 -3.66
N THR A 586 -25.39 21.19 -3.80
CA THR A 586 -26.06 22.23 -3.01
C THR A 586 -25.25 23.52 -2.76
N PRO A 587 -24.63 24.12 -3.80
CA PRO A 587 -23.65 25.21 -3.65
C PRO A 587 -24.13 26.36 -2.78
N THR A 588 -23.33 26.68 -1.76
CA THR A 588 -23.63 27.67 -0.72
C THR A 588 -22.95 29.02 -0.96
N SER A 589 -21.76 29.00 -1.58
CA SER A 589 -21.01 30.18 -1.99
C SER A 589 -20.23 29.93 -3.30
N GLY A 590 -19.82 31.00 -3.98
CA GLY A 590 -18.96 30.90 -5.15
C GLY A 590 -18.30 32.23 -5.52
N THR A 591 -16.99 32.22 -5.73
CA THR A 591 -16.21 33.38 -6.19
C THR A 591 -15.31 33.01 -7.36
N LEU A 592 -15.08 33.96 -8.28
CA LEU A 592 -14.24 33.76 -9.47
C LEU A 592 -13.35 34.98 -9.71
N ASP A 593 -12.03 34.81 -9.61
CA ASP A 593 -11.02 35.79 -10.01
C ASP A 593 -10.56 35.56 -11.44
N VAL A 594 -10.52 36.61 -12.28
CA VAL A 594 -10.05 36.53 -13.67
C VAL A 594 -9.18 37.72 -14.09
N ALA A 595 -8.01 37.41 -14.64
CA ALA A 595 -7.09 38.29 -15.36
C ALA A 595 -6.85 37.79 -16.80
N ALA A 596 -6.48 38.69 -17.72
CA ALA A 596 -6.13 38.33 -19.10
C ALA A 596 -5.28 39.42 -19.76
N ASP A 597 -4.50 39.06 -20.79
CA ASP A 597 -3.71 40.03 -21.55
C ASP A 597 -4.59 41.12 -22.21
N ASN A 598 -5.70 40.69 -22.79
CA ASN A 598 -6.65 41.55 -23.50
C ASN A 598 -8.07 41.43 -22.90
N GLY A 599 -9.09 41.87 -23.63
CA GLY A 599 -10.49 41.76 -23.18
C GLY A 599 -11.02 40.33 -23.19
N TYR A 600 -11.83 39.98 -22.19
CA TYR A 600 -12.50 38.68 -22.04
C TYR A 600 -14.03 38.76 -21.98
N LEU A 601 -14.70 37.63 -22.17
CA LEU A 601 -16.05 37.33 -21.69
C LEU A 601 -15.97 36.14 -20.72
N VAL A 602 -16.89 36.08 -19.75
CA VAL A 602 -17.03 34.94 -18.83
C VAL A 602 -18.49 34.52 -18.79
N TYR A 603 -18.74 33.22 -18.99
CA TYR A 603 -20.03 32.57 -18.78
C TYR A 603 -19.87 31.45 -17.76
N LEU A 604 -20.88 31.24 -16.93
CA LEU A 604 -21.02 30.05 -16.09
C LEU A 604 -22.42 29.50 -16.34
N ASN A 605 -22.56 28.21 -16.66
CA ASN A 605 -23.82 27.56 -17.03
C ASN A 605 -24.56 28.31 -18.15
N GLY A 606 -23.82 28.66 -19.22
CA GLY A 606 -24.27 29.48 -20.34
C GLY A 606 -24.72 30.92 -19.99
N SER A 607 -24.57 31.34 -18.74
CA SER A 607 -25.05 32.63 -18.22
C SER A 607 -23.91 33.63 -18.08
N LEU A 608 -24.02 34.78 -18.75
CA LEU A 608 -22.97 35.81 -18.79
C LEU A 608 -22.70 36.39 -17.40
N VAL A 609 -21.55 36.05 -16.82
CA VAL A 609 -21.02 36.60 -15.56
C VAL A 609 -20.35 37.96 -15.81
N ALA A 610 -19.51 38.07 -16.85
CA ALA A 610 -18.73 39.27 -17.10
C ALA A 610 -18.49 39.57 -18.60
N ASP A 611 -18.59 40.85 -18.97
CA ASP A 611 -18.13 41.38 -20.26
C ASP A 611 -17.00 42.41 -20.04
N ARG A 612 -15.80 42.07 -20.52
CA ARG A 612 -14.61 42.92 -20.62
C ARG A 612 -14.11 43.04 -22.07
N SER A 613 -14.91 42.68 -23.06
CA SER A 613 -14.54 42.65 -24.49
C SER A 613 -14.31 44.02 -25.13
N LEU A 614 -14.72 45.10 -24.45
CA LEU A 614 -14.60 46.47 -24.96
C LEU A 614 -13.17 47.05 -24.80
N PRO A 615 -12.66 47.83 -25.78
CA PRO A 615 -11.32 48.45 -25.72
C PRO A 615 -11.02 49.42 -24.56
N THR A 616 -11.98 49.63 -23.65
CA THR A 616 -11.75 50.33 -22.37
C THR A 616 -11.28 49.40 -21.24
N TYR A 617 -11.19 48.09 -21.51
CA TYR A 617 -10.83 47.04 -20.56
C TYR A 617 -9.70 46.10 -21.08
N GLU A 618 -9.13 46.39 -22.25
CA GLU A 618 -7.85 45.81 -22.70
C GLU A 618 -6.76 46.07 -21.65
N ASN A 619 -5.78 45.16 -21.49
CA ASN A 619 -4.74 45.17 -20.44
C ASN A 619 -5.25 44.76 -19.04
N ASN A 620 -5.96 43.63 -18.93
CA ASN A 620 -6.49 43.12 -17.66
C ASN A 620 -5.52 42.18 -16.89
N PHE A 621 -4.21 42.35 -17.12
CA PHE A 621 -3.14 41.43 -16.69
C PHE A 621 -2.34 41.88 -15.46
N GLN A 622 -2.80 42.90 -14.74
CA GLN A 622 -2.05 43.48 -13.61
C GLN A 622 -2.84 43.27 -12.32
N SER A 623 -2.15 43.14 -11.18
CA SER A 623 -2.81 42.87 -9.88
C SER A 623 -3.76 43.98 -9.41
N HIS A 624 -3.70 45.17 -10.01
CA HIS A 624 -4.72 46.22 -9.82
C HIS A 624 -5.83 46.24 -10.89
N THR A 625 -5.67 45.52 -12.01
CA THR A 625 -6.73 45.33 -13.02
C THR A 625 -7.53 44.04 -12.80
N GLN A 626 -6.96 42.93 -12.32
CA GLN A 626 -7.64 41.64 -12.05
C GLN A 626 -8.97 41.77 -11.29
N LYS A 627 -9.96 40.91 -11.59
CA LYS A 627 -11.33 41.07 -11.09
C LYS A 627 -11.91 39.79 -10.53
N THR A 628 -12.29 39.87 -9.26
CA THR A 628 -13.20 38.96 -8.56
C THR A 628 -14.65 39.24 -8.95
N TYR A 629 -15.43 38.18 -9.12
CA TYR A 629 -16.87 38.18 -9.29
C TYR A 629 -17.50 37.22 -8.26
N ASP A 630 -18.64 37.61 -7.70
CA ASP A 630 -19.53 36.71 -6.95
C ASP A 630 -20.32 35.89 -7.97
N VAL A 631 -20.10 34.57 -7.97
CA VAL A 631 -20.74 33.62 -8.89
C VAL A 631 -21.74 32.69 -8.19
N THR A 632 -21.95 32.85 -6.88
CA THR A 632 -22.88 32.05 -6.06
C THR A 632 -24.27 31.87 -6.70
N SER A 633 -24.82 32.91 -7.35
CA SER A 633 -26.14 32.86 -7.98
C SER A 633 -26.16 32.33 -9.43
N PHE A 634 -25.03 31.79 -9.91
CA PHE A 634 -24.86 31.22 -11.25
C PHE A 634 -24.52 29.73 -11.20
N LEU A 635 -23.98 29.25 -10.08
CA LEU A 635 -23.80 27.82 -9.78
C LEU A 635 -25.14 27.07 -9.74
N VAL A 636 -25.09 25.79 -10.06
CA VAL A 636 -26.20 24.83 -9.91
C VAL A 636 -25.76 23.61 -9.12
N ASP A 637 -26.75 22.85 -8.68
CA ASP A 637 -26.64 21.56 -7.99
C ASP A 637 -26.26 20.46 -9.00
N GLY A 638 -25.06 19.87 -8.89
CA GLY A 638 -24.47 18.90 -9.84
C GLY A 638 -23.46 19.55 -10.83
N GLU A 639 -23.41 19.07 -12.07
CA GLU A 639 -22.55 19.57 -13.16
C GLU A 639 -22.68 21.09 -13.40
N ASN A 640 -21.54 21.77 -13.53
CA ASN A 640 -21.39 23.18 -13.88
C ASN A 640 -20.35 23.36 -15.01
N GLU A 641 -20.60 24.29 -15.95
CA GLU A 641 -19.70 24.61 -17.08
C GLU A 641 -19.22 26.07 -17.02
N LEU A 642 -17.90 26.29 -16.99
CA LEU A 642 -17.23 27.60 -17.03
C LEU A 642 -16.63 27.84 -18.42
N GLU A 643 -17.10 28.86 -19.14
CA GLU A 643 -16.47 29.34 -20.39
C GLU A 643 -15.80 30.71 -20.20
N ILE A 644 -14.52 30.84 -20.55
CA ILE A 644 -13.82 32.13 -20.62
C ILE A 644 -13.29 32.36 -22.04
N ILE A 645 -13.86 33.36 -22.73
CA ILE A 645 -13.53 33.71 -24.11
C ILE A 645 -12.58 34.91 -24.11
N VAL A 646 -11.34 34.73 -24.54
CA VAL A 646 -10.29 35.78 -24.54
C VAL A 646 -9.83 36.08 -25.97
N THR A 647 -9.62 37.35 -26.31
CA THR A 647 -9.19 37.75 -27.66
C THR A 647 -7.90 38.57 -27.64
N ASN A 648 -6.80 37.99 -28.11
CA ASN A 648 -5.60 38.76 -28.46
C ASN A 648 -5.93 39.74 -29.60
N LYS A 649 -5.46 40.98 -29.49
CA LYS A 649 -5.62 42.04 -30.49
C LYS A 649 -4.40 42.06 -31.41
N GLY A 650 -4.61 41.96 -32.73
CA GLY A 650 -3.52 41.95 -33.71
C GLY A 650 -2.81 43.30 -33.82
N VAL A 651 -1.49 43.33 -33.67
CA VAL A 651 -0.68 44.55 -33.75
C VAL A 651 0.30 44.50 -34.94
N GLU A 652 0.06 45.33 -35.96
CA GLU A 652 0.91 45.47 -37.15
C GLU A 652 2.37 45.82 -36.77
N GLY A 653 3.34 44.99 -37.18
CA GLY A 653 4.76 45.13 -36.87
C GLY A 653 5.20 44.55 -35.51
N SER A 654 4.37 43.73 -34.86
CA SER A 654 4.68 43.09 -33.59
C SER A 654 5.38 41.72 -33.76
N ASN A 655 5.67 41.07 -32.63
CA ASN A 655 6.15 39.69 -32.54
C ASN A 655 5.61 39.04 -31.27
N ASN A 656 5.72 37.72 -31.16
CA ASN A 656 5.18 36.91 -30.06
C ASN A 656 5.67 37.30 -28.64
N ARG A 657 6.78 38.04 -28.51
CA ARG A 657 7.24 38.60 -27.22
C ARG A 657 6.80 40.03 -26.94
N SER A 658 6.25 40.73 -27.93
CA SER A 658 5.73 42.10 -27.78
C SER A 658 4.22 42.21 -27.90
N ASN A 659 3.55 41.13 -28.31
CA ASN A 659 2.10 40.96 -28.32
C ASN A 659 1.75 39.48 -28.04
N PRO A 660 2.07 38.96 -26.84
CA PRO A 660 1.68 37.62 -26.41
C PRO A 660 0.16 37.56 -26.12
N ALA A 661 -0.32 36.45 -25.59
CA ALA A 661 -1.69 36.28 -25.14
C ALA A 661 -1.73 35.27 -23.99
N GLY A 662 -2.68 35.47 -23.07
CA GLY A 662 -2.90 34.58 -21.95
C GLY A 662 -4.16 34.93 -21.18
N VAL A 663 -4.67 33.95 -20.45
CA VAL A 663 -5.68 34.08 -19.40
C VAL A 663 -5.14 33.49 -18.09
N LEU A 664 -5.67 33.97 -16.96
CA LEU A 664 -5.37 33.49 -15.61
C LEU A 664 -6.68 33.56 -14.80
N TYR A 665 -7.13 32.45 -14.21
CA TYR A 665 -8.32 32.43 -13.35
C TYR A 665 -8.26 31.41 -12.22
N ARG A 666 -9.06 31.66 -11.18
CA ARG A 666 -9.45 30.68 -10.16
C ARG A 666 -10.91 30.90 -9.78
N LEU A 667 -11.71 29.84 -9.83
CA LEU A 667 -13.02 29.72 -9.18
C LEU A 667 -12.83 28.98 -7.85
N VAL A 668 -13.51 29.42 -6.80
CA VAL A 668 -13.62 28.73 -5.51
C VAL A 668 -15.10 28.69 -5.12
N ALA A 669 -15.61 27.53 -4.74
CA ALA A 669 -17.02 27.35 -4.35
C ALA A 669 -17.17 26.34 -3.19
N GLU A 670 -18.11 26.63 -2.28
CA GLU A 670 -18.37 25.84 -1.06
C GLU A 670 -19.68 25.06 -1.20
N GLY A 671 -19.64 23.73 -1.09
CA GLY A 671 -20.78 22.82 -1.27
C GLY A 671 -21.11 21.96 -0.05
N ALA A 672 -21.96 20.97 -0.25
CA ALA A 672 -22.01 19.77 0.59
C ALA A 672 -21.13 18.70 -0.05
N ASP A 673 -20.43 17.91 0.75
CA ASP A 673 -19.68 16.75 0.28
C ASP A 673 -20.61 15.54 0.15
N VAL A 674 -20.70 14.99 -1.07
CA VAL A 674 -21.60 13.90 -1.44
C VAL A 674 -20.95 13.07 -2.56
N GLU A 675 -19.97 12.25 -2.20
CA GLU A 675 -19.36 11.18 -3.02
C GLU A 675 -19.14 11.56 -4.50
N GLY A 676 -18.08 12.34 -4.75
CA GLY A 676 -17.71 12.88 -6.08
C GLY A 676 -18.23 14.29 -6.37
N SER A 677 -19.14 14.83 -5.54
CA SER A 677 -19.77 16.14 -5.76
C SER A 677 -18.91 17.38 -5.48
N CYS A 678 -17.59 17.29 -5.62
CA CYS A 678 -16.65 18.41 -5.47
C CYS A 678 -15.38 18.24 -6.32
N GLU A 679 -15.50 17.56 -7.46
CA GLU A 679 -14.39 17.29 -8.39
C GLU A 679 -14.46 18.12 -9.68
N VAL A 680 -13.30 18.32 -10.32
CA VAL A 680 -13.17 18.99 -11.63
C VAL A 680 -13.30 17.94 -12.74
N THR A 681 -14.47 17.87 -13.36
CA THR A 681 -14.79 16.86 -14.39
C THR A 681 -14.19 17.23 -15.75
N THR A 682 -13.05 16.63 -16.09
CA THR A 682 -12.34 16.85 -17.37
C THR A 682 -12.92 16.01 -18.53
N GLU A 683 -14.19 16.25 -18.84
CA GLU A 683 -15.03 15.48 -19.76
C GLU A 683 -14.93 15.93 -21.24
N PRO A 684 -15.05 15.02 -22.24
CA PRO A 684 -15.77 13.74 -22.13
C PRO A 684 -14.91 12.47 -22.12
N GLU A 685 -15.08 11.65 -21.08
CA GLU A 685 -15.25 10.21 -21.23
C GLU A 685 -16.67 9.92 -21.77
N PRO A 686 -17.02 8.67 -22.15
CA PRO A 686 -18.41 8.31 -22.45
C PRO A 686 -19.19 7.96 -21.17
N GLU A 687 -20.51 8.26 -21.14
CA GLU A 687 -21.44 7.78 -20.10
C GLU A 687 -21.12 6.31 -19.73
N GLU A 688 -20.86 6.02 -18.45
CA GLU A 688 -20.43 4.68 -18.02
C GLU A 688 -21.35 3.59 -18.59
N PRO A 689 -20.81 2.58 -19.31
CA PRO A 689 -21.58 1.39 -19.60
C PRO A 689 -21.89 0.70 -18.26
N PRO A 690 -23.11 0.16 -18.06
CA PRO A 690 -23.40 -0.59 -16.85
C PRO A 690 -22.43 -1.78 -16.74
N LEU A 691 -21.66 -1.82 -15.65
CA LEU A 691 -20.61 -2.80 -15.30
C LEU A 691 -20.66 -4.05 -16.19
N GLU A 692 -19.68 -4.21 -17.09
CA GLU A 692 -19.69 -5.33 -18.05
C GLU A 692 -19.46 -6.66 -17.32
N THR A 693 -20.56 -7.29 -16.86
CA THR A 693 -20.52 -8.64 -16.31
C THR A 693 -20.20 -9.64 -17.43
N HIS A 694 -18.95 -10.11 -17.41
CA HIS A 694 -18.43 -11.12 -18.30
C HIS A 694 -18.99 -12.51 -17.90
N ILE A 695 -19.13 -13.42 -18.87
CA ILE A 695 -19.66 -14.76 -18.60
C ILE A 695 -18.61 -15.83 -18.96
N ILE A 696 -17.95 -16.38 -17.93
CA ILE A 696 -17.09 -17.57 -18.06
C ILE A 696 -17.99 -18.79 -18.23
N THR A 697 -17.79 -19.59 -19.29
CA THR A 697 -18.56 -20.84 -19.50
C THR A 697 -17.69 -21.98 -19.99
N GLY A 698 -17.96 -23.18 -19.52
CA GLY A 698 -17.26 -24.40 -19.95
C GLY A 698 -18.16 -25.64 -19.90
N TYR A 699 -17.56 -26.82 -20.03
CA TYR A 699 -18.25 -28.11 -20.00
C TYR A 699 -17.44 -29.15 -19.20
N LYS A 700 -18.15 -30.12 -18.63
CA LYS A 700 -17.61 -31.35 -18.04
C LYS A 700 -18.10 -32.55 -18.83
N TRP A 701 -17.20 -33.44 -19.25
CA TRP A 701 -17.52 -34.68 -19.98
C TRP A 701 -16.86 -35.91 -19.36
N GLU A 702 -17.35 -37.09 -19.74
CA GLU A 702 -16.70 -38.39 -19.49
C GLU A 702 -15.77 -38.68 -20.67
N ASP A 703 -14.49 -38.37 -20.53
CA ASP A 703 -13.41 -38.89 -21.39
C ASP A 703 -13.37 -40.41 -21.26
N THR A 704 -13.61 -41.10 -22.37
CA THR A 704 -13.89 -42.54 -22.43
C THR A 704 -12.70 -43.41 -22.86
N ASP A 705 -11.66 -42.85 -23.46
CA ASP A 705 -10.44 -43.59 -23.81
C ASP A 705 -9.12 -42.99 -23.30
N GLY A 706 -9.16 -41.78 -22.72
CA GLY A 706 -8.15 -41.21 -21.83
C GLY A 706 -7.14 -40.29 -22.52
N ASP A 707 -7.56 -39.55 -23.55
CA ASP A 707 -6.67 -38.68 -24.34
C ASP A 707 -6.76 -37.18 -24.03
N GLY A 708 -7.76 -36.74 -23.25
CA GLY A 708 -7.94 -35.36 -22.80
C GLY A 708 -8.68 -34.42 -23.76
N GLU A 709 -9.06 -34.87 -24.96
CA GLU A 709 -9.96 -34.13 -25.85
C GLU A 709 -11.45 -34.43 -25.49
N TRP A 710 -12.40 -33.82 -26.22
CA TRP A 710 -13.82 -34.19 -26.15
C TRP A 710 -14.31 -34.73 -27.51
N ASP A 711 -14.33 -36.06 -27.67
CA ASP A 711 -14.51 -36.70 -28.99
C ASP A 711 -15.96 -37.14 -29.31
N GLN A 712 -16.21 -37.54 -30.56
CA GLN A 712 -17.53 -37.88 -31.08
C GLN A 712 -18.09 -39.23 -30.55
N GLY A 713 -18.53 -39.19 -29.29
CA GLY A 713 -19.25 -40.28 -28.63
C GLY A 713 -19.48 -40.05 -27.14
N GLU A 714 -18.84 -39.02 -26.58
CA GLU A 714 -18.61 -38.86 -25.15
C GLU A 714 -19.66 -37.96 -24.50
N PRO A 715 -20.28 -38.39 -23.39
CA PRO A 715 -21.35 -37.64 -22.76
C PRO A 715 -20.82 -36.50 -21.89
N GLY A 716 -21.48 -35.34 -21.95
CA GLY A 716 -21.41 -34.35 -20.89
C GLY A 716 -21.98 -34.90 -19.58
N ILE A 717 -21.43 -34.50 -18.43
CA ILE A 717 -21.82 -35.00 -17.11
C ILE A 717 -22.63 -33.95 -16.36
N GLU A 718 -23.89 -34.27 -16.06
CA GLU A 718 -24.81 -33.45 -15.27
C GLU A 718 -24.44 -33.40 -13.77
N GLY A 719 -24.66 -32.25 -13.15
CA GLY A 719 -24.63 -32.05 -11.71
C GLY A 719 -23.25 -32.24 -11.08
N TRP A 720 -22.18 -31.89 -11.79
CA TRP A 720 -20.80 -31.80 -11.28
C TRP A 720 -20.54 -30.39 -10.76
N THR A 721 -19.97 -30.25 -9.56
CA THR A 721 -19.62 -28.93 -9.01
C THR A 721 -18.34 -28.41 -9.65
N ILE A 722 -18.39 -27.16 -10.12
CA ILE A 722 -17.25 -26.40 -10.63
C ILE A 722 -17.09 -25.17 -9.75
N PHE A 723 -15.85 -24.82 -9.44
CA PHE A 723 -15.46 -23.66 -8.64
C PHE A 723 -14.83 -22.58 -9.52
N LEU A 724 -14.90 -21.35 -9.04
CA LEU A 724 -14.23 -20.18 -9.57
C LEU A 724 -13.61 -19.44 -8.39
N ASP A 725 -12.36 -19.04 -8.51
CA ASP A 725 -11.59 -18.39 -7.45
C ASP A 725 -10.89 -17.13 -7.98
N ASP A 726 -10.92 -16.03 -7.22
CA ASP A 726 -10.25 -14.76 -7.53
C ASP A 726 -9.25 -14.31 -6.46
N GLU A 727 -8.69 -15.28 -5.72
CA GLU A 727 -7.76 -15.10 -4.58
C GLU A 727 -8.38 -14.43 -3.34
N ALA A 728 -9.38 -13.55 -3.52
CA ALA A 728 -10.19 -12.97 -2.46
C ALA A 728 -11.42 -13.83 -2.11
N THR A 729 -12.07 -14.45 -3.10
CA THR A 729 -13.32 -15.19 -2.94
C THR A 729 -13.40 -16.45 -3.81
N THR A 730 -14.02 -17.51 -3.26
CA THR A 730 -14.36 -18.72 -4.01
C THR A 730 -15.87 -18.81 -4.22
N THR A 731 -16.33 -18.89 -5.46
CA THR A 731 -17.73 -19.17 -5.82
C THR A 731 -17.87 -20.51 -6.55
N SER A 732 -19.10 -21.02 -6.73
CA SER A 732 -19.33 -22.33 -7.35
C SER A 732 -20.66 -22.45 -8.07
N THR A 733 -20.70 -23.34 -9.07
CA THR A 733 -21.87 -23.65 -9.88
C THR A 733 -21.92 -25.17 -10.17
N THR A 734 -23.00 -25.65 -10.80
CA THR A 734 -23.16 -27.08 -11.13
C THR A 734 -23.58 -27.28 -12.58
N THR A 735 -23.04 -28.31 -13.23
CA THR A 735 -23.26 -28.57 -14.66
C THR A 735 -24.68 -29.03 -15.02
N ASP A 736 -25.16 -28.68 -16.22
CA ASP A 736 -26.50 -29.01 -16.72
C ASP A 736 -26.62 -30.43 -17.36
N GLU A 737 -27.82 -30.79 -17.88
CA GLU A 737 -28.08 -32.06 -18.59
C GLU A 737 -27.14 -32.33 -19.79
N THR A 738 -26.37 -31.33 -20.25
CA THR A 738 -25.38 -31.42 -21.34
C THR A 738 -23.94 -31.30 -20.87
N GLY A 739 -23.72 -31.21 -19.54
CA GLY A 739 -22.42 -31.01 -18.91
C GLY A 739 -21.95 -29.55 -18.86
N ARG A 740 -22.77 -28.58 -19.26
CA ARG A 740 -22.35 -27.16 -19.36
C ARG A 740 -22.43 -26.45 -18.01
N TYR A 741 -21.47 -25.56 -17.74
CA TYR A 741 -21.51 -24.62 -16.61
C TYR A 741 -21.29 -23.16 -17.05
N SER A 742 -21.63 -22.22 -16.17
CA SER A 742 -21.40 -20.79 -16.35
C SER A 742 -21.28 -20.04 -15.03
N PHE A 743 -20.42 -19.02 -15.01
CA PHE A 743 -20.31 -17.98 -13.99
C PHE A 743 -20.55 -16.60 -14.64
N GLU A 744 -20.99 -15.63 -13.86
CA GLU A 744 -21.11 -14.22 -14.22
C GLU A 744 -20.17 -13.45 -13.29
N VAL A 745 -19.25 -12.66 -13.87
CA VAL A 745 -18.02 -12.16 -13.23
C VAL A 745 -17.66 -10.77 -13.76
N GLU A 746 -16.74 -10.07 -13.10
CA GLU A 746 -16.18 -8.81 -13.61
C GLU A 746 -14.92 -9.07 -14.47
N ALA A 747 -14.22 -8.03 -14.90
CA ALA A 747 -12.99 -8.18 -15.67
C ALA A 747 -11.80 -8.47 -14.72
N GLY A 748 -11.30 -9.71 -14.71
CA GLY A 748 -10.28 -10.13 -13.76
C GLY A 748 -9.56 -11.44 -14.09
N TRP A 749 -8.67 -11.84 -13.18
CA TRP A 749 -8.03 -13.15 -13.18
C TRP A 749 -8.86 -14.14 -12.37
N TYR A 750 -9.05 -15.35 -12.89
CA TYR A 750 -9.84 -16.37 -12.22
C TYR A 750 -9.24 -17.78 -12.40
N GLU A 751 -9.13 -18.55 -11.32
CA GLU A 751 -8.88 -20.00 -11.40
C GLU A 751 -10.20 -20.78 -11.52
N VAL A 752 -10.25 -21.80 -12.38
CA VAL A 752 -11.48 -22.60 -12.64
C VAL A 752 -11.20 -24.09 -12.46
N TYR A 753 -11.62 -24.67 -11.34
CA TYR A 753 -11.36 -26.08 -10.99
C TYR A 753 -12.63 -26.88 -10.67
N GLU A 754 -12.54 -28.22 -10.71
CA GLU A 754 -13.69 -29.12 -10.48
C GLU A 754 -13.64 -29.86 -9.14
N GLU A 755 -14.79 -30.31 -8.65
CA GLU A 755 -14.80 -31.25 -7.52
C GLU A 755 -14.25 -32.63 -7.91
N GLN A 756 -13.25 -33.13 -7.18
CA GLN A 756 -12.66 -34.44 -7.45
C GLN A 756 -13.52 -35.57 -6.84
N ARG A 757 -14.23 -36.33 -7.67
CA ARG A 757 -15.14 -37.42 -7.23
C ARG A 757 -14.42 -38.79 -7.13
N GLU A 758 -14.79 -39.59 -6.12
CA GLU A 758 -14.21 -40.93 -5.91
C GLU A 758 -14.46 -41.84 -7.14
N GLY A 759 -13.38 -42.41 -7.68
CA GLY A 759 -13.42 -43.31 -8.84
C GLY A 759 -13.25 -42.62 -10.20
N TRP A 760 -13.16 -41.28 -10.23
CA TRP A 760 -12.87 -40.48 -11.42
C TRP A 760 -11.43 -39.95 -11.41
N THR A 761 -10.99 -39.40 -12.54
CA THR A 761 -9.68 -38.75 -12.69
C THR A 761 -9.82 -37.67 -13.76
N GLN A 762 -9.39 -36.45 -13.46
CA GLN A 762 -9.33 -35.35 -14.42
C GLN A 762 -8.26 -35.65 -15.48
N THR A 763 -8.64 -35.60 -16.76
CA THR A 763 -7.73 -35.76 -17.90
C THR A 763 -7.45 -34.43 -18.60
N ALA A 764 -8.39 -33.50 -18.57
CA ALA A 764 -8.21 -32.11 -19.00
C ALA A 764 -9.03 -31.13 -18.13
N PRO A 765 -8.58 -29.87 -17.99
CA PRO A 765 -7.24 -29.40 -18.32
C PRO A 765 -6.21 -29.96 -17.32
N THR A 766 -4.93 -29.93 -17.66
CA THR A 766 -3.82 -30.36 -16.78
C THR A 766 -3.36 -29.28 -15.80
N SER A 767 -3.72 -28.02 -16.05
CA SER A 767 -3.62 -26.85 -15.16
C SER A 767 -4.67 -25.79 -15.58
N SER A 768 -5.14 -24.93 -14.67
CA SER A 768 -6.50 -24.34 -14.73
C SER A 768 -6.62 -22.82 -14.55
N TYR A 769 -5.74 -22.02 -15.17
CA TYR A 769 -5.81 -20.55 -15.10
C TYR A 769 -6.66 -19.93 -16.22
N THR A 770 -7.51 -18.95 -15.90
CA THR A 770 -8.31 -18.19 -16.87
C THR A 770 -8.08 -16.68 -16.73
N LEU A 771 -7.68 -16.02 -17.82
CA LEU A 771 -7.64 -14.56 -17.93
C LEU A 771 -8.93 -14.06 -18.59
N VAL A 772 -9.64 -13.13 -17.95
CA VAL A 772 -10.65 -12.30 -18.58
C VAL A 772 -10.07 -10.90 -18.78
N SER A 773 -10.11 -10.39 -20.01
CA SER A 773 -9.57 -9.07 -20.36
C SER A 773 -10.51 -8.32 -21.27
N GLU A 774 -10.77 -7.05 -20.93
CA GLU A 774 -11.56 -6.12 -21.74
C GLU A 774 -10.98 -5.92 -23.16
N VAL A 775 -11.83 -5.50 -24.12
CA VAL A 775 -11.43 -5.29 -25.52
C VAL A 775 -11.66 -3.84 -25.96
N VAL A 776 -10.57 -3.07 -26.02
CA VAL A 776 -10.57 -1.71 -26.56
C VAL A 776 -10.98 -1.70 -28.05
N ASP A 777 -12.20 -1.24 -28.36
CA ASP A 777 -12.67 -1.15 -29.75
C ASP A 777 -11.87 -0.12 -30.56
N ASN A 778 -11.13 -0.61 -31.54
CA ASN A 778 -10.39 0.22 -32.49
C ASN A 778 -11.26 0.68 -33.69
N GLY A 779 -12.55 0.92 -33.45
CA GLY A 779 -13.46 1.71 -34.27
C GLY A 779 -13.78 1.13 -35.65
N ASN A 780 -13.74 -0.19 -35.82
CA ASN A 780 -13.92 -0.83 -37.14
C ASN A 780 -14.74 -2.13 -37.14
N GLY A 781 -15.71 -2.25 -36.23
CA GLY A 781 -16.93 -3.06 -36.43
C GLY A 781 -16.70 -4.54 -36.76
N SER A 782 -15.82 -5.21 -36.01
CA SER A 782 -15.62 -6.66 -36.10
C SER A 782 -16.10 -7.33 -34.82
N TYR A 783 -16.87 -8.40 -34.95
CA TYR A 783 -17.31 -9.23 -33.83
C TYR A 783 -16.11 -9.73 -33.01
N GLY A 784 -16.18 -9.62 -31.68
CA GLY A 784 -15.11 -9.99 -30.76
C GLY A 784 -14.81 -11.49 -30.74
N SER A 785 -13.60 -11.86 -30.32
CA SER A 785 -13.13 -13.25 -30.30
C SER A 785 -12.50 -13.65 -28.95
N CYS A 786 -13.20 -14.51 -28.22
CA CYS A 786 -12.69 -15.19 -27.03
C CYS A 786 -11.39 -15.97 -27.37
N THR A 787 -10.26 -15.59 -26.76
CA THR A 787 -8.94 -16.14 -27.11
C THR A 787 -8.39 -17.00 -25.98
N TYR A 788 -8.55 -18.32 -26.11
CA TYR A 788 -8.02 -19.29 -25.14
C TYR A 788 -6.52 -19.50 -25.36
N HIS A 789 -5.71 -19.18 -24.35
CA HIS A 789 -4.29 -19.52 -24.28
C HIS A 789 -4.11 -20.86 -23.55
N PHE A 790 -3.43 -21.80 -24.21
CA PHE A 790 -2.97 -23.05 -23.60
C PHE A 790 -1.45 -23.06 -23.67
N TYR A 791 -0.80 -23.30 -22.53
CA TYR A 791 0.65 -23.44 -22.44
C TYR A 791 1.01 -24.94 -22.43
N GLU A 792 1.39 -25.47 -23.59
CA GLU A 792 2.22 -26.67 -23.70
C GLU A 792 3.52 -26.32 -24.42
N ASP A 793 4.59 -27.02 -24.08
CA ASP A 793 5.95 -26.73 -24.55
C ASP A 793 6.09 -26.84 -26.09
N ASP A 794 6.67 -25.79 -26.68
CA ASP A 794 7.37 -25.80 -27.97
C ASP A 794 6.62 -26.38 -29.20
N VAL A 795 5.79 -25.56 -29.86
CA VAL A 795 5.89 -25.22 -31.32
C VAL A 795 4.66 -24.44 -31.85
N LEU A 796 4.90 -23.26 -32.42
CA LEU A 796 3.91 -22.52 -33.21
C LEU A 796 3.93 -22.89 -34.70
N TYR A 797 2.80 -23.37 -35.24
CA TYR A 797 2.52 -23.45 -36.68
C TYR A 797 1.34 -22.56 -37.06
N THR A 798 1.51 -21.70 -38.07
CA THR A 798 0.40 -20.95 -38.66
C THR A 798 0.25 -21.18 -40.17
N ARG A 799 -1.02 -21.06 -40.61
CA ARG A 799 -1.51 -20.57 -41.91
C ARG A 799 -2.16 -21.58 -42.86
N ALA A 800 -3.47 -21.39 -43.05
CA ALA A 800 -4.15 -21.60 -44.32
C ALA A 800 -5.14 -20.46 -44.59
N THR A 801 -5.18 -19.93 -45.82
CA THR A 801 -6.10 -18.86 -46.22
C THR A 801 -7.18 -19.37 -47.17
N SER A 802 -8.45 -19.02 -46.88
CA SER A 802 -9.61 -18.96 -47.78
C SER A 802 -10.03 -20.20 -48.59
N GLN A 803 -11.22 -20.73 -48.26
CA GLN A 803 -12.15 -21.52 -49.10
C GLN A 803 -11.62 -22.87 -49.66
N GLU A 804 -12.36 -23.99 -49.64
CA GLU A 804 -13.80 -24.12 -49.89
C GLU A 804 -14.37 -25.46 -49.34
N THR A 805 -15.57 -25.43 -48.73
CA THR A 805 -16.55 -26.55 -48.54
C THR A 805 -16.32 -27.73 -47.56
N ILE A 806 -17.28 -27.86 -46.63
CA ILE A 806 -17.84 -29.08 -45.98
C ILE A 806 -16.97 -29.78 -44.90
N GLY A 807 -17.20 -29.39 -43.65
CA GLY A 807 -17.99 -30.24 -42.75
C GLY A 807 -17.27 -30.94 -41.59
N LEU A 808 -17.11 -30.23 -40.47
CA LEU A 808 -17.22 -30.71 -39.09
C LEU A 808 -17.53 -29.51 -38.18
N TYR A 809 -18.01 -29.74 -36.96
CA TYR A 809 -18.38 -28.71 -35.98
C TYR A 809 -17.15 -28.35 -35.12
N ASN A 810 -16.99 -27.09 -34.72
CA ASN A 810 -15.81 -26.61 -33.97
C ASN A 810 -16.27 -25.93 -32.67
N PRO A 811 -15.85 -26.38 -31.47
CA PRO A 811 -16.37 -25.91 -30.18
C PRO A 811 -15.77 -24.56 -29.72
N LYS A 812 -15.59 -23.59 -30.63
CA LYS A 812 -14.98 -22.27 -30.32
C LYS A 812 -15.70 -21.10 -31.01
N GLU A 813 -16.96 -20.88 -30.66
CA GLU A 813 -17.71 -19.65 -30.99
C GLU A 813 -18.50 -19.16 -29.76
N CYS A 814 -18.11 -17.98 -29.24
CA CYS A 814 -18.91 -17.22 -28.27
C CYS A 814 -20.07 -16.53 -29.01
N ASN A 815 -21.32 -16.71 -28.55
CA ASN A 815 -22.51 -16.26 -29.27
C ASN A 815 -23.42 -15.38 -28.40
N PHE A 816 -23.25 -14.06 -28.50
CA PHE A 816 -24.13 -13.07 -27.88
C PHE A 816 -25.49 -13.04 -28.58
N GLY A 817 -26.59 -13.11 -27.82
CA GLY A 817 -27.93 -13.24 -28.41
C GLY A 817 -29.07 -12.88 -27.48
N ASN A 818 -29.34 -11.58 -27.33
CA ASN A 818 -30.64 -11.12 -26.83
C ASN A 818 -31.74 -11.45 -27.85
N GLN A 819 -32.83 -12.05 -27.38
CA GLN A 819 -34.03 -12.37 -28.16
C GLN A 819 -35.07 -11.22 -28.08
N PRO A 820 -36.15 -11.25 -28.87
CA PRO A 820 -36.21 -11.39 -30.33
C PRO A 820 -37.12 -10.31 -30.96
N ASP A 821 -37.07 -10.12 -32.29
CA ASP A 821 -38.10 -9.38 -33.04
C ASP A 821 -38.51 -10.11 -34.33
N GLU A 822 -39.76 -9.92 -34.77
CA GLU A 822 -40.45 -10.73 -35.79
C GLU A 822 -40.48 -10.10 -37.20
N GLU A 823 -40.46 -10.96 -38.25
CA GLU A 823 -40.96 -10.80 -39.65
C GLU A 823 -40.54 -9.51 -40.45
N ASP A 824 -40.08 -9.55 -41.72
CA ASP A 824 -40.63 -10.29 -42.87
C ASP A 824 -39.68 -10.28 -44.13
N ASP A 825 -40.13 -10.87 -45.24
CA ASP A 825 -39.47 -11.25 -46.54
C ASP A 825 -38.71 -10.12 -47.38
N PRO A 826 -38.03 -10.46 -48.52
CA PRO A 826 -36.85 -9.73 -49.09
C PRO A 826 -37.07 -9.03 -50.48
N GLU A 827 -35.99 -8.55 -51.15
CA GLU A 827 -35.69 -8.83 -52.59
C GLU A 827 -34.37 -8.19 -53.17
N GLU A 828 -33.64 -9.00 -53.96
CA GLU A 828 -32.82 -8.77 -55.19
C GLU A 828 -31.85 -7.56 -55.49
N GLU A 829 -30.59 -7.94 -55.75
CA GLU A 829 -29.74 -7.65 -56.96
C GLU A 829 -28.86 -6.37 -57.21
N ASN A 830 -27.63 -6.66 -57.73
CA ASN A 830 -26.72 -5.88 -58.61
C ASN A 830 -26.05 -4.55 -58.13
N GLY A 831 -24.76 -4.24 -58.40
CA GLY A 831 -23.67 -4.97 -59.07
C GLY A 831 -22.59 -4.05 -59.73
N GLY A 832 -21.30 -4.45 -59.72
CA GLY A 832 -20.15 -3.77 -60.39
C GLY A 832 -19.51 -2.59 -59.58
N GLY A 833 -18.24 -2.20 -59.71
CA GLY A 833 -17.11 -2.56 -60.60
C GLY A 833 -16.78 -1.44 -61.61
N GLY A 834 -15.54 -0.94 -61.80
CA GLY A 834 -14.23 -1.16 -61.12
C GLY A 834 -13.02 -0.59 -61.92
N GLY A 835 -11.81 -0.55 -61.32
CA GLY A 835 -10.50 -0.24 -61.96
C GLY A 835 -10.11 1.25 -62.06
N GLY A 836 -8.82 1.64 -62.19
CA GLY A 836 -7.55 0.88 -62.14
C GLY A 836 -6.38 1.55 -62.92
N SER A 837 -5.17 0.94 -62.92
CA SER A 837 -3.97 1.25 -63.76
C SER A 837 -3.06 2.42 -63.28
N SER A 838 -1.70 2.42 -63.37
CA SER A 838 -0.65 1.42 -63.73
C SER A 838 0.80 1.98 -63.57
N THR A 839 1.83 1.13 -63.82
CA THR A 839 3.29 1.38 -64.04
C THR A 839 4.23 1.28 -62.82
N HIS A 840 5.44 0.68 -62.87
CA HIS A 840 6.05 -0.31 -63.80
C HIS A 840 7.16 -1.15 -63.09
N VAL A 841 7.90 -2.01 -63.79
CA VAL A 841 8.71 -3.14 -63.25
C VAL A 841 10.22 -3.00 -63.50
N ASP A 842 11.06 -3.45 -62.55
CA ASP A 842 12.32 -4.20 -62.82
C ASP A 842 12.86 -4.96 -61.56
N ARG A 843 13.82 -5.89 -61.73
CA ARG A 843 14.44 -6.75 -60.67
C ARG A 843 15.94 -6.98 -60.94
N PRO A 844 16.81 -7.12 -59.90
CA PRO A 844 17.33 -8.44 -59.50
C PRO A 844 17.70 -8.64 -58.00
N THR A 845 18.12 -9.87 -57.66
CA THR A 845 18.49 -10.48 -56.34
C THR A 845 19.98 -10.38 -55.96
N PRO A 846 20.47 -10.85 -54.77
CA PRO A 846 19.86 -10.94 -53.41
C PRO A 846 20.80 -10.53 -52.22
N GLN A 847 20.26 -10.23 -51.03
CA GLN A 847 20.97 -10.34 -49.72
C GLN A 847 19.98 -10.46 -48.52
N VAL A 848 20.44 -10.39 -47.26
CA VAL A 848 19.78 -10.96 -46.03
C VAL A 848 19.54 -9.90 -44.91
N LEU A 849 18.73 -10.24 -43.88
CA LEU A 849 18.48 -9.59 -42.55
C LEU A 849 17.32 -8.56 -42.41
N GLY A 850 16.78 -8.47 -41.17
CA GLY A 850 15.64 -7.62 -40.69
C GLY A 850 14.27 -8.36 -40.71
N ALA A 851 13.49 -8.58 -39.63
CA ALA A 851 13.21 -7.90 -38.34
C ALA A 851 12.32 -6.63 -38.46
N SER A 852 11.33 -6.35 -37.59
CA SER A 852 10.52 -7.24 -36.70
C SER A 852 9.02 -6.78 -36.77
N THR A 853 8.12 -6.60 -35.79
CA THR A 853 8.04 -6.62 -34.29
C THR A 853 6.60 -7.02 -33.85
N ALA A 854 6.42 -7.48 -32.61
CA ALA A 854 5.21 -7.39 -31.76
C ALA A 854 5.67 -7.49 -30.28
N VAL A 855 5.01 -6.81 -29.33
CA VAL A 855 5.63 -6.41 -28.04
C VAL A 855 4.77 -6.83 -26.84
N CYS A 856 5.41 -7.21 -25.72
CA CYS A 856 4.73 -7.51 -24.45
C CYS A 856 5.51 -6.93 -23.24
N PRO A 857 5.25 -5.67 -22.84
CA PRO A 857 5.84 -5.09 -21.64
C PRO A 857 4.94 -5.36 -20.43
N PHE A 858 5.42 -6.19 -19.51
CA PHE A 858 4.79 -6.46 -18.21
C PHE A 858 4.80 -5.18 -17.34
N LEU A 859 5.99 -4.59 -17.17
CA LEU A 859 6.18 -3.20 -16.76
C LEU A 859 6.30 -2.30 -17.99
N ARG A 860 5.48 -1.25 -18.04
CA ARG A 860 5.34 -0.27 -19.12
C ARG A 860 6.01 1.05 -18.80
N ASP A 861 5.89 1.53 -17.57
CA ASP A 861 6.38 2.84 -17.15
C ASP A 861 7.81 2.77 -16.59
N TYR A 862 8.43 3.89 -16.25
CA TYR A 862 9.74 3.91 -15.58
C TYR A 862 9.54 4.40 -14.16
N MET A 863 10.19 3.75 -13.20
CA MET A 863 9.93 3.97 -11.78
C MET A 863 11.22 4.08 -10.95
N GLN A 864 11.16 4.89 -9.90
CA GLN A 864 12.19 5.02 -8.87
C GLN A 864 11.61 5.68 -7.61
N ILE A 865 12.29 5.51 -6.47
CA ILE A 865 11.93 6.19 -5.23
C ILE A 865 11.93 7.73 -5.40
N GLY A 866 10.96 8.39 -4.76
CA GLY A 866 10.80 9.84 -4.81
C GLY A 866 10.23 10.42 -6.13
N TRP A 867 9.78 9.58 -7.06
CA TRP A 867 8.95 10.01 -8.19
C TRP A 867 7.46 9.86 -7.89
N ASP A 868 6.65 10.62 -8.63
CA ASP A 868 5.22 10.38 -8.79
C ASP A 868 5.04 9.13 -9.69
N ASN A 869 5.05 7.96 -9.06
CA ASN A 869 5.00 6.67 -9.75
C ASN A 869 3.55 6.18 -9.86
N ASN A 870 3.18 5.67 -11.03
CA ASN A 870 1.89 4.99 -11.26
C ASN A 870 1.72 3.79 -10.28
N PRO A 871 0.80 3.85 -9.30
CA PRO A 871 0.73 2.83 -8.24
C PRO A 871 0.50 1.41 -8.77
N TRP A 872 -0.21 1.27 -9.90
CA TRP A 872 -0.45 -0.04 -10.52
C TRP A 872 0.80 -0.65 -11.18
N GLU A 873 1.76 0.17 -11.60
CA GLU A 873 3.06 -0.32 -12.08
C GLU A 873 3.97 -0.67 -10.90
N VAL A 874 3.84 0.06 -9.78
CA VAL A 874 4.52 -0.29 -8.52
C VAL A 874 3.99 -1.62 -7.96
N ILE A 875 2.67 -1.84 -7.90
CA ILE A 875 2.09 -3.13 -7.46
C ILE A 875 2.64 -4.30 -8.29
N LYS A 876 2.73 -4.16 -9.62
CA LYS A 876 3.33 -5.21 -10.49
C LYS A 876 4.80 -5.45 -10.17
N LEU A 877 5.56 -4.40 -9.89
CA LEU A 877 6.96 -4.49 -9.49
C LEU A 877 7.12 -5.19 -8.13
N GLN A 878 6.32 -4.81 -7.14
CA GLN A 878 6.31 -5.40 -5.79
C GLN A 878 5.90 -6.88 -5.84
N LEU A 879 4.86 -7.22 -6.61
CA LEU A 879 4.45 -8.60 -6.90
C LEU A 879 5.57 -9.41 -7.58
N PHE A 880 6.29 -8.82 -8.54
CA PHE A 880 7.42 -9.49 -9.18
C PHE A 880 8.58 -9.74 -8.21
N LEU A 881 8.95 -8.74 -7.41
CA LEU A 881 10.02 -8.85 -6.41
C LEU A 881 9.66 -9.88 -5.32
N SER A 882 8.39 -9.92 -4.88
CA SER A 882 7.91 -10.88 -3.90
C SER A 882 7.76 -12.29 -4.48
N MET A 883 6.92 -12.48 -5.50
CA MET A 883 6.50 -13.81 -5.96
C MET A 883 7.45 -14.46 -6.98
N VAL A 884 8.19 -13.68 -7.76
CA VAL A 884 9.10 -14.20 -8.81
C VAL A 884 10.55 -14.22 -8.32
N MET A 885 11.00 -13.19 -7.59
CA MET A 885 12.35 -13.14 -7.03
C MET A 885 12.45 -13.71 -5.61
N GLY A 886 11.34 -13.88 -4.88
CA GLY A 886 11.32 -14.43 -3.53
C GLY A 886 11.81 -13.47 -2.44
N TYR A 887 11.85 -12.16 -2.72
CA TYR A 887 12.30 -11.15 -1.77
C TYR A 887 11.15 -10.75 -0.84
N ASP A 888 11.43 -10.50 0.45
CA ASP A 888 10.41 -9.95 1.35
C ASP A 888 10.12 -8.49 0.96
N ASN A 889 8.92 -8.22 0.45
CA ASN A 889 8.50 -6.95 -0.13
C ASN A 889 6.99 -6.75 0.13
N PRO A 890 6.57 -5.69 0.84
CA PRO A 890 5.15 -5.40 1.02
C PRO A 890 4.53 -4.97 -0.32
N ILE A 891 3.21 -5.17 -0.47
CA ILE A 891 2.46 -4.77 -1.67
C ILE A 891 1.60 -3.58 -1.28
N THR A 892 2.14 -2.38 -1.52
CA THR A 892 1.59 -1.08 -1.06
C THR A 892 1.15 -0.18 -2.21
N GLY A 893 1.67 -0.41 -3.43
CA GLY A 893 1.56 0.53 -4.55
C GLY A 893 2.38 1.81 -4.40
N ILE A 894 3.09 1.98 -3.28
CA ILE A 894 3.99 3.09 -3.03
C ILE A 894 5.42 2.61 -3.33
N PHE A 895 6.20 3.36 -4.13
CA PHE A 895 7.60 3.02 -4.37
C PHE A 895 8.44 3.44 -3.14
N ASP A 896 8.28 2.64 -2.09
CA ASP A 896 8.87 2.80 -0.78
C ASP A 896 10.33 2.32 -0.71
N ARG A 897 10.93 2.45 0.47
CA ARG A 897 12.32 2.06 0.73
C ARG A 897 12.55 0.56 0.57
N ALA A 898 11.60 -0.28 0.99
CA ALA A 898 11.70 -1.73 0.81
C ALA A 898 11.70 -2.10 -0.68
N THR A 899 10.83 -1.47 -1.47
CA THR A 899 10.75 -1.62 -2.92
C THR A 899 12.05 -1.17 -3.61
N ASP A 900 12.61 -0.01 -3.24
CA ASP A 900 13.91 0.48 -3.73
C ASP A 900 15.08 -0.47 -3.42
N LEU A 901 15.17 -0.95 -2.18
CA LEU A 901 16.18 -1.93 -1.75
C LEU A 901 16.05 -3.24 -2.53
N ASN A 902 14.83 -3.75 -2.72
CA ASN A 902 14.59 -4.97 -3.48
C ASN A 902 14.80 -4.80 -5.00
N VAL A 903 14.57 -3.62 -5.58
CA VAL A 903 15.05 -3.31 -6.95
C VAL A 903 16.58 -3.31 -6.99
N LYS A 904 17.27 -2.77 -5.98
CA LYS A 904 18.75 -2.81 -5.91
C LYS A 904 19.27 -4.26 -5.79
N ARG A 905 18.63 -5.12 -4.99
CA ARG A 905 18.89 -6.57 -4.96
C ARG A 905 18.71 -7.19 -6.35
N PHE A 906 17.58 -6.96 -7.02
CA PHE A 906 17.32 -7.45 -8.38
C PHE A 906 18.38 -6.99 -9.40
N GLN A 907 18.72 -5.70 -9.40
CA GLN A 907 19.74 -5.14 -10.29
C GLN A 907 21.12 -5.76 -10.04
N ASN A 908 21.43 -6.11 -8.79
CA ASN A 908 22.67 -6.80 -8.45
C ASN A 908 22.65 -8.29 -8.87
N THR A 909 21.52 -8.99 -8.71
CA THR A 909 21.33 -10.37 -9.19
C THR A 909 21.50 -10.47 -10.72
N PHE A 910 21.08 -9.47 -11.49
CA PHE A 910 21.21 -9.44 -12.96
C PHE A 910 22.25 -8.41 -13.47
N HIS A 911 23.26 -8.10 -12.66
CA HIS A 911 24.22 -7.01 -12.87
C HIS A 911 24.85 -6.97 -14.28
N ALA A 912 25.28 -8.12 -14.79
CA ALA A 912 25.95 -8.22 -16.10
C ALA A 912 25.06 -7.80 -17.28
N GLU A 913 23.74 -7.95 -17.15
CA GLU A 913 22.76 -7.59 -18.17
C GLU A 913 22.12 -6.21 -17.91
N VAL A 914 21.95 -5.85 -16.63
CA VAL A 914 21.22 -4.64 -16.22
C VAL A 914 22.14 -3.43 -16.08
N LEU A 915 23.25 -3.55 -15.36
CA LEU A 915 24.09 -2.41 -14.94
C LEU A 915 25.33 -2.23 -15.83
N THR A 916 26.09 -3.32 -16.05
CA THR A 916 27.33 -3.34 -16.86
C THR A 916 27.21 -2.61 -18.21
N PRO A 917 26.13 -2.74 -19.00
CA PRO A 917 26.02 -2.08 -20.30
C PRO A 917 26.00 -0.55 -20.28
N TRP A 918 25.57 0.09 -19.18
CA TRP A 918 25.59 1.55 -19.03
C TRP A 918 27.01 2.08 -18.78
N PHE A 919 27.76 1.37 -17.94
CA PHE A 919 29.15 1.69 -17.60
C PHE A 919 30.09 1.49 -18.79
N ASP A 920 29.96 0.38 -19.51
CA ASP A 920 30.81 0.09 -20.69
C ASP A 920 30.52 1.04 -21.86
N ALA A 921 29.30 1.59 -21.93
CA ALA A 921 28.94 2.69 -22.84
C ALA A 921 29.42 4.08 -22.36
N GLN A 922 29.98 4.18 -21.15
CA GLN A 922 30.42 5.40 -20.48
C GLN A 922 29.30 6.43 -20.27
N ILE A 923 28.07 5.96 -19.98
CA ILE A 923 26.90 6.80 -19.73
C ILE A 923 26.79 7.15 -18.25
N VAL A 924 27.02 6.16 -17.37
CA VAL A 924 27.12 6.33 -15.91
C VAL A 924 28.57 6.13 -15.46
N PRO A 925 29.01 6.74 -14.34
CA PRO A 925 30.41 6.64 -13.90
C PRO A 925 30.72 5.38 -13.07
N HIS A 926 29.69 4.70 -12.54
CA HIS A 926 29.80 3.58 -11.61
C HIS A 926 29.21 2.27 -12.19
N ARG A 927 29.38 1.16 -11.46
CA ARG A 927 28.68 -0.11 -11.70
C ARG A 927 27.62 -0.43 -10.64
N GLU A 928 27.50 0.37 -9.59
CA GLU A 928 26.55 0.15 -8.48
C GLU A 928 25.06 0.11 -8.91
N PRO A 929 24.21 -0.66 -8.21
CA PRO A 929 22.75 -0.63 -8.33
C PRO A 929 22.16 0.75 -8.04
N THR A 930 21.21 1.21 -8.87
CA THR A 930 20.58 2.53 -8.76
C THR A 930 19.23 2.56 -8.05
N GLY A 931 18.51 1.43 -7.99
CA GLY A 931 17.08 1.38 -7.63
C GLY A 931 16.15 1.80 -8.77
N PHE A 932 16.68 2.24 -9.91
CA PHE A 932 15.86 2.74 -11.01
C PHE A 932 15.38 1.59 -11.90
N VAL A 933 14.07 1.44 -12.04
CA VAL A 933 13.41 0.55 -13.00
C VAL A 933 13.40 1.22 -14.39
N TYR A 934 14.61 1.53 -14.88
CA TYR A 934 14.87 2.24 -16.12
C TYR A 934 15.48 1.30 -17.17
N LYS A 935 15.14 1.54 -18.45
CA LYS A 935 15.57 0.82 -19.67
C LYS A 935 15.96 -0.66 -19.51
N THR A 936 17.18 -0.99 -19.08
CA THR A 936 17.70 -2.36 -18.92
C THR A 936 17.12 -3.08 -17.71
N THR A 937 16.91 -2.41 -16.57
CA THR A 937 16.24 -3.01 -15.40
C THR A 937 14.84 -3.48 -15.80
N LYS A 938 14.09 -2.59 -16.45
CA LYS A 938 12.73 -2.87 -16.91
C LYS A 938 12.70 -3.93 -18.01
N TRP A 939 13.63 -3.86 -18.97
CA TRP A 939 13.77 -4.90 -19.98
C TRP A 939 14.05 -6.26 -19.34
N LYS A 940 14.92 -6.35 -18.32
CA LYS A 940 15.23 -7.65 -17.70
C LYS A 940 14.06 -8.22 -16.90
N ILE A 941 13.31 -7.39 -16.17
CA ILE A 941 12.04 -7.80 -15.53
C ILE A 941 11.08 -8.32 -16.60
N ASN A 942 10.89 -7.56 -17.69
CA ASN A 942 10.02 -7.94 -18.80
C ASN A 942 10.50 -9.21 -19.55
N ASP A 943 11.80 -9.46 -19.66
CA ASP A 943 12.38 -10.64 -20.31
C ASP A 943 12.36 -11.89 -19.40
N ILE A 944 12.30 -11.72 -18.08
CA ILE A 944 12.05 -12.81 -17.13
C ILE A 944 10.57 -13.23 -17.17
N VAL A 945 9.64 -12.27 -17.19
CA VAL A 945 8.18 -12.54 -17.22
C VAL A 945 7.69 -12.92 -18.62
N CYS A 946 8.20 -12.26 -19.67
CA CYS A 946 7.79 -12.39 -21.07
C CYS A 946 9.02 -12.43 -22.01
N PRO A 947 9.79 -13.54 -22.04
CA PRO A 947 11.06 -13.62 -22.77
C PRO A 947 10.98 -13.29 -24.26
N GLY A 948 11.96 -12.52 -24.76
CA GLY A 948 12.18 -12.31 -26.20
C GLY A 948 12.05 -10.89 -26.72
N ASP A 949 11.82 -9.89 -25.86
CA ASP A 949 11.94 -8.48 -26.24
C ASP A 949 13.43 -8.16 -26.49
N PRO A 950 13.80 -7.44 -27.58
CA PRO A 950 15.20 -7.25 -27.94
C PRO A 950 15.92 -6.31 -26.99
N PHE A 951 17.14 -6.68 -26.58
CA PHE A 951 17.97 -5.89 -25.65
C PHE A 951 18.03 -4.39 -26.02
N PRO A 952 17.85 -3.45 -25.07
CA PRO A 952 17.74 -2.02 -25.35
C PRO A 952 18.96 -1.42 -26.08
N SER A 953 18.69 -0.51 -27.02
CA SER A 953 19.73 0.28 -27.67
C SER A 953 20.07 1.55 -26.88
N PHE A 954 21.35 1.93 -26.89
CA PHE A 954 21.85 3.21 -26.38
C PHE A 954 22.15 4.23 -27.50
N GLU A 955 22.04 3.85 -28.79
CA GLU A 955 22.38 4.75 -29.90
C GLU A 955 21.29 5.83 -30.16
N GLY A 956 21.65 7.10 -29.95
CA GLY A 956 20.92 8.25 -30.54
C GLY A 956 20.01 9.04 -29.60
N GLU A 957 19.93 8.65 -28.32
CA GLU A 957 19.16 9.34 -27.29
C GLU A 957 20.05 10.24 -26.41
N ASP A 958 19.46 11.28 -25.80
CA ASP A 958 20.12 12.11 -24.78
C ASP A 958 19.81 11.55 -23.39
N LEU A 959 20.61 10.59 -22.97
CA LEU A 959 20.44 9.86 -21.71
C LEU A 959 20.84 10.69 -20.48
N THR A 960 21.42 11.88 -20.67
CA THR A 960 21.86 12.79 -19.61
C THR A 960 20.77 13.75 -19.11
N ARG A 961 19.52 13.56 -19.56
CA ARG A 961 18.42 14.50 -19.34
C ARG A 961 17.20 13.91 -18.63
N ASN A 962 17.12 12.59 -18.49
CA ASN A 962 16.00 11.85 -17.92
C ASN A 962 16.41 10.99 -16.71
N VAL A 963 17.66 11.11 -16.27
CA VAL A 963 18.28 10.33 -15.18
C VAL A 963 19.19 11.33 -14.45
N ASP A 964 19.17 11.36 -13.12
CA ASP A 964 20.21 12.04 -12.36
C ASP A 964 21.43 11.09 -12.26
N ILE A 965 22.62 11.60 -12.56
CA ILE A 965 23.82 10.78 -12.87
C ILE A 965 25.09 11.23 -12.11
N ASP A 966 24.92 12.15 -11.16
CA ASP A 966 25.97 12.70 -10.27
C ASP A 966 25.94 12.04 -8.88
#